data_AF-A0A7J6RGG4-F1
#
_entry.id   AF-A0A7J6RGG4-F1
#
_cell.length_a   1.000
_cell.length_b   1.000
_cell.length_c   1.000
_cell.angle_alpha   90.00
_cell.angle_beta   90.00
_cell.angle_gamma   90.00
#
_symmetry.space_group_name_H-M   'P 1'
#
loop_
_entity.id
_entity.type
_entity.pdbx_description
1 polymer ?
#
loop_
_entity_poly.entity_id
_entity_poly.type
_entity_poly.pdbx_seq_one_letter_code
_entity_poly.pdbx_strand_id
1 'polypeptide(L)'
;MSSTPRLHPSKRSRRGKRSWFSSTCRLLRAALHKAGLSSILECVFIDELFILRPRDISNCTYGYPYHGTSRAALRIFSDAFSNVTTIPQHIDAATNADLSFGGSPILPTMLLGTIAIHNYLDTTTIEDIRTHNQARLRMLLEPDDIGHTPERSPVPSHWRLHNINYLTTLTHYRDQDVVHCLRDGFPQLETIPSGNLFPRAPNPKLARGDKSSMQFSDRDASAITHYLLRTPPTDPEMRKAVITDVLDECSKGKALGPFPLSQWKSHCKFCSPVFPIRQSDKIRLISNYSYRIKGTGRYGKSGYCFNDFTTTYHKVSLPRLAHVALATSLLGDSTKYISRTDLEGAYRQVKMQPADTAYSAGIFLSESLQPSIVIPLVLTFGAVASVTNFLRVGELHAHFSRSLLFINAFSYLDDFFPIGPPELSASACSGIEFIMEYCTGARIKHSKDIPPASTNLLLGLIVDLSHGGFSISLDDSRRHRLISSLLDIKNNGGKVSSKLAGKLSFAAEAFLGKAGRGFIRSLIRSSLGLAVPDTTLTASIDSLLYILHNSNLFTRNLVTELRLSPQRLVCYADATGDGNIGIFSPARSSHAALYGLTSIGHYSGASKAHINLLELLAGSAAVHTLSRITTPGTAFIVLFLDNTVAESLIYTGSSASSQLNSAASPFWLDIAKLPVHNVFISRVTSSLNPADA
;
A
#
# COMPACT_ATOMS: atom_id res chain seq x y z
N MET A 1 -8.15 -39.00 -10.95
CA MET A 1 -9.54 -39.51 -11.10
C MET A 1 -10.44 -38.64 -10.22
N SER A 2 -10.97 -37.57 -10.80
CA SER A 2 -11.72 -36.52 -10.11
C SER A 2 -13.16 -36.49 -10.62
N SER A 3 -14.10 -36.86 -9.77
CA SER A 3 -15.53 -36.64 -10.00
C SER A 3 -15.83 -35.15 -9.90
N THR A 4 -15.93 -34.49 -11.04
CA THR A 4 -16.51 -33.14 -11.15
C THR A 4 -17.99 -33.22 -10.75
N PRO A 5 -18.46 -32.49 -9.72
CA PRO A 5 -19.87 -32.41 -9.44
C PRO A 5 -20.53 -31.60 -10.56
N ARG A 6 -21.44 -32.24 -11.31
CA ARG A 6 -22.31 -31.54 -12.26
C ARG A 6 -23.26 -30.65 -11.47
N LEU A 7 -22.92 -29.37 -11.36
CA LEU A 7 -23.82 -28.31 -10.90
C LEU A 7 -24.97 -28.19 -11.92
N HIS A 8 -26.09 -28.84 -11.63
CA HIS A 8 -27.31 -28.66 -12.41
C HIS A 8 -27.86 -27.25 -12.15
N PRO A 9 -28.03 -26.40 -13.18
CA PRO A 9 -28.77 -25.16 -13.01
C PRO A 9 -30.18 -25.51 -12.56
N SER A 10 -30.67 -24.84 -11.51
CA SER A 10 -31.97 -25.12 -10.90
C SER A 10 -33.05 -25.27 -11.99
N LYS A 11 -33.78 -26.40 -11.94
CA LYS A 11 -34.90 -26.71 -12.84
C LYS A 11 -36.10 -25.80 -12.52
N ARG A 12 -35.93 -24.48 -12.55
CA ARG A 12 -37.03 -23.52 -12.46
C ARG A 12 -37.81 -23.53 -13.77
N SER A 13 -39.13 -23.60 -13.67
CA SER A 13 -40.03 -23.44 -14.83
C SER A 13 -39.78 -22.08 -15.50
N ARG A 14 -40.12 -21.93 -16.79
CA ARG A 14 -39.95 -20.65 -17.52
C ARG A 14 -40.60 -19.47 -16.78
N ARG A 15 -41.77 -19.69 -16.15
CA ARG A 15 -42.47 -18.70 -15.31
C ARG A 15 -41.69 -18.39 -14.03
N GLY A 16 -41.13 -19.41 -13.37
CA GLY A 16 -40.28 -19.24 -12.18
C GLY A 16 -39.00 -18.46 -12.46
N LYS A 17 -38.36 -18.66 -13.63
CA LYS A 17 -37.16 -17.91 -14.03
C LYS A 17 -37.44 -16.42 -14.21
N ARG A 18 -38.50 -16.05 -14.95
CA ARG A 18 -38.90 -14.64 -15.15
C ARG A 18 -39.22 -13.94 -13.83
N SER A 19 -39.93 -14.63 -12.93
CA SER A 19 -40.26 -14.10 -11.60
C SER A 19 -39.00 -13.82 -10.78
N TRP A 20 -38.05 -14.77 -10.76
CA TRP A 20 -36.78 -14.60 -10.07
C TRP A 20 -35.97 -13.41 -10.62
N PHE A 21 -35.78 -13.31 -11.94
CA PHE A 21 -35.03 -12.20 -12.54
C PHE A 21 -35.61 -10.83 -12.16
N SER A 22 -36.93 -10.67 -12.27
CA SER A 22 -37.60 -9.42 -11.90
C SER A 22 -37.46 -9.11 -10.40
N SER A 23 -37.61 -10.12 -9.55
CA SER A 23 -37.43 -9.97 -8.10
C SER A 23 -36.01 -9.55 -7.74
N THR A 24 -35.01 -10.26 -8.25
CA THR A 24 -33.58 -9.99 -8.01
C THR A 24 -33.19 -8.60 -8.50
N CYS A 25 -33.64 -8.18 -9.69
CA CYS A 25 -33.37 -6.82 -10.18
C CYS A 25 -33.94 -5.74 -9.26
N ARG A 26 -35.13 -5.95 -8.68
CA ARG A 26 -35.73 -5.00 -7.72
C ARG A 26 -34.89 -4.92 -6.45
N LEU A 27 -34.45 -6.06 -5.91
CA LEU A 27 -33.60 -6.11 -4.71
C LEU A 27 -32.26 -5.41 -4.94
N LEU A 28 -31.60 -5.66 -6.08
CA LEU A 28 -30.33 -5.02 -6.42
C LEU A 28 -30.46 -3.50 -6.54
N ARG A 29 -31.52 -3.00 -7.17
CA ARG A 29 -31.79 -1.55 -7.26
C ARG A 29 -32.10 -0.94 -5.90
N ALA A 30 -32.87 -1.64 -5.07
CA ALA A 30 -33.19 -1.21 -3.72
C ALA A 30 -31.92 -1.14 -2.83
N ALA A 31 -30.98 -2.08 -2.99
CA ALA A 31 -29.68 -2.06 -2.31
C ALA A 31 -28.91 -0.77 -2.63
N LEU A 32 -28.76 -0.43 -3.91
CA LEU A 32 -28.07 0.80 -4.33
C LEU A 32 -28.82 2.07 -3.89
N HIS A 33 -30.15 2.07 -3.93
CA HIS A 33 -30.95 3.21 -3.46
C HIS A 33 -30.76 3.44 -1.96
N LYS A 34 -30.86 2.39 -1.15
CA LYS A 34 -30.67 2.47 0.31
C LYS A 34 -29.26 2.93 0.70
N ALA A 35 -28.26 2.59 -0.11
CA ALA A 35 -26.88 3.03 0.08
C ALA A 35 -26.59 4.44 -0.49
N GLY A 36 -27.57 5.12 -1.10
CA GLY A 36 -27.37 6.43 -1.73
C GLY A 36 -26.49 6.39 -2.99
N LEU A 37 -26.32 5.21 -3.61
CA LEU A 37 -25.45 4.99 -4.77
C LEU A 37 -26.23 4.98 -6.10
N SER A 38 -27.56 5.02 -6.07
CA SER A 38 -28.40 4.87 -7.27
C SER A 38 -28.25 5.96 -8.33
N SER A 39 -27.68 7.13 -7.98
CA SER A 39 -27.34 8.21 -8.92
C SER A 39 -26.01 7.96 -9.66
N ILE A 40 -25.13 7.14 -9.11
CA ILE A 40 -23.76 6.90 -9.63
C ILE A 40 -23.66 5.51 -10.25
N LEU A 41 -24.29 4.51 -9.62
CA LEU A 41 -24.27 3.11 -10.01
C LEU A 41 -25.66 2.63 -10.40
N GLU A 42 -25.68 1.62 -11.26
CA GLU A 42 -26.89 0.86 -11.57
C GLU A 42 -26.64 -0.64 -11.59
N CYS A 43 -27.69 -1.39 -11.25
CA CYS A 43 -27.75 -2.82 -11.49
C CYS A 43 -28.70 -3.09 -12.66
N VAL A 44 -28.17 -3.70 -13.71
CA VAL A 44 -28.87 -4.01 -14.96
C VAL A 44 -28.88 -5.52 -15.21
N PHE A 45 -29.81 -5.95 -16.06
CA PHE A 45 -29.88 -7.33 -16.55
C PHE A 45 -29.73 -7.31 -18.07
N ILE A 46 -28.54 -7.61 -18.57
CA ILE A 46 -28.15 -7.50 -19.99
C ILE A 46 -27.45 -8.81 -20.37
N ASP A 47 -27.76 -9.35 -21.56
CA ASP A 47 -27.24 -10.65 -22.03
C ASP A 47 -27.48 -11.81 -21.07
N GLU A 48 -28.58 -11.72 -20.32
CA GLU A 48 -28.93 -12.60 -19.21
C GLU A 48 -27.93 -12.58 -18.04
N LEU A 49 -27.16 -11.50 -17.86
CA LEU A 49 -26.23 -11.30 -16.74
C LEU A 49 -26.77 -10.22 -15.81
N PHE A 50 -26.62 -10.42 -14.49
CA PHE A 50 -26.76 -9.34 -13.52
C PHE A 50 -25.47 -8.55 -13.44
N ILE A 51 -25.52 -7.25 -13.70
CA ILE A 51 -24.31 -6.43 -13.81
C ILE A 51 -24.45 -5.20 -12.94
N LEU A 52 -23.49 -4.98 -12.06
CA LEU A 52 -23.26 -3.70 -11.39
C LEU A 52 -22.33 -2.88 -12.28
N ARG A 53 -22.74 -1.68 -12.68
CA ARG A 53 -21.90 -0.80 -13.51
C ARG A 53 -22.13 0.68 -13.19
N PRO A 54 -21.18 1.57 -13.57
CA PRO A 54 -21.40 3.01 -13.58
C PRO A 54 -22.57 3.43 -14.47
N ARG A 55 -23.40 4.37 -13.99
CA ARG A 55 -24.29 5.17 -14.85
C ARG A 55 -23.50 6.17 -15.68
N ASP A 56 -22.55 6.82 -15.02
CA ASP A 56 -21.59 7.75 -15.61
C ASP A 56 -20.20 7.42 -15.06
N ILE A 57 -19.29 7.04 -15.95
CA ILE A 57 -17.92 6.63 -15.64
C ILE A 57 -17.14 7.79 -15.00
N SER A 58 -17.47 9.05 -15.35
CA SER A 58 -16.77 10.24 -14.85
C SER A 58 -16.97 10.47 -13.35
N ASN A 59 -18.12 10.04 -12.81
CA ASN A 59 -18.49 10.17 -11.40
C ASN A 59 -17.97 9.01 -10.53
N CYS A 60 -17.29 8.02 -11.12
CA CYS A 60 -16.75 6.89 -10.39
C CYS A 60 -15.31 7.13 -9.95
N THR A 61 -15.06 6.85 -8.68
CA THR A 61 -13.71 6.80 -8.10
C THR A 61 -13.12 5.40 -8.30
N TYR A 62 -11.92 5.36 -8.86
CA TYR A 62 -11.11 4.15 -9.02
C TYR A 62 -9.81 4.27 -8.19
N GLY A 63 -9.17 3.13 -7.93
CA GLY A 63 -8.05 3.04 -7.01
C GLY A 63 -8.46 3.35 -5.56
N TYR A 64 -7.46 3.55 -4.70
CA TYR A 64 -7.67 3.68 -3.25
C TYR A 64 -7.13 5.01 -2.72
N PRO A 65 -7.79 6.15 -3.03
CA PRO A 65 -7.32 7.48 -2.64
C PRO A 65 -7.59 7.78 -1.17
N TYR A 66 -6.98 8.86 -0.69
CA TYR A 66 -7.22 9.42 0.65
C TYR A 66 -7.71 10.87 0.51
N HIS A 67 -8.76 11.22 1.27
CA HIS A 67 -9.21 12.61 1.39
C HIS A 67 -8.35 13.37 2.40
N GLY A 68 -7.77 14.51 2.04
CA GLY A 68 -6.92 15.29 2.95
C GLY A 68 -5.54 14.64 3.14
N THR A 69 -4.46 15.32 2.74
CA THR A 69 -3.11 14.81 3.03
C THR A 69 -2.66 15.29 4.40
N SER A 70 -1.79 14.52 5.08
CA SER A 70 -1.18 14.96 6.35
C SER A 70 -0.51 16.34 6.25
N ARG A 71 0.06 16.68 5.09
CA ARG A 71 0.66 18.01 4.85
C ARG A 71 -0.39 19.12 4.69
N ALA A 72 -1.51 18.85 4.03
CA ALA A 72 -2.60 19.80 3.91
C ALA A 72 -3.28 20.04 5.26
N ALA A 73 -3.53 18.98 6.03
CA ALA A 73 -4.04 19.07 7.39
C ALA A 73 -3.10 19.86 8.31
N LEU A 74 -1.79 19.61 8.24
CA LEU A 74 -0.78 20.39 8.99
C LEU A 74 -0.76 21.88 8.61
N ARG A 75 -0.97 22.22 7.32
CA ARG A 75 -1.05 23.61 6.87
C ARG A 75 -2.31 24.31 7.35
N ILE A 76 -3.48 23.71 7.10
CA ILE A 76 -4.78 24.21 7.57
C ILE A 76 -4.73 24.44 9.08
N PHE A 77 -4.09 23.51 9.81
CA PHE A 77 -3.89 23.65 11.23
C PHE A 77 -2.96 24.81 11.59
N SER A 78 -1.76 24.88 11.02
CA SER A 78 -0.84 26.01 11.25
C SER A 78 -1.52 27.37 11.00
N ASP A 79 -2.32 27.45 9.94
CA ASP A 79 -3.07 28.66 9.59
C ASP A 79 -4.17 28.96 10.62
N ALA A 80 -4.88 27.93 11.11
CA ALA A 80 -5.94 28.07 12.10
C ALA A 80 -5.47 28.66 13.44
N PHE A 81 -4.21 28.42 13.84
CA PHE A 81 -3.64 28.94 15.10
C PHE A 81 -2.85 30.23 14.94
N SER A 82 -2.45 30.57 13.71
CA SER A 82 -1.62 31.76 13.44
C SER A 82 -2.27 33.09 13.81
N ASN A 83 -3.61 33.15 13.87
CA ASN A 83 -4.38 34.38 14.13
C ASN A 83 -5.14 34.36 15.48
N VAL A 84 -4.88 33.37 16.33
CA VAL A 84 -5.58 33.21 17.61
C VAL A 84 -4.91 34.06 18.68
N THR A 85 -5.66 34.94 19.35
CA THR A 85 -5.12 35.85 20.38
C THR A 85 -5.66 35.58 21.78
N THR A 86 -6.62 34.65 21.93
CA THR A 86 -7.25 34.34 23.22
C THR A 86 -7.40 32.82 23.42
N ILE A 87 -7.43 32.37 24.68
CA ILE A 87 -7.61 30.95 25.03
C ILE A 87 -8.94 30.38 24.47
N PRO A 88 -10.11 31.06 24.57
CA PRO A 88 -11.35 30.55 23.98
C PRO A 88 -11.28 30.31 22.47
N GLN A 89 -10.69 31.25 21.72
CA GLN A 89 -10.49 31.07 20.27
C GLN A 89 -9.59 29.87 19.95
N HIS A 90 -8.58 29.63 20.79
CA HIS A 90 -7.66 28.50 20.65
C HIS A 90 -8.36 27.16 20.87
N ILE A 91 -9.17 27.10 21.92
CA ILE A 91 -10.03 25.98 22.26
C ILE A 91 -11.00 25.69 21.11
N ASP A 92 -11.65 26.72 20.56
CA ASP A 92 -12.59 26.56 19.45
C ASP A 92 -11.90 26.10 18.16
N ALA A 93 -10.76 26.70 17.81
CA ALA A 93 -9.96 26.29 16.66
C ALA A 93 -9.53 24.81 16.77
N ALA A 94 -9.05 24.37 17.93
CA ALA A 94 -8.64 23.00 18.18
C ALA A 94 -9.79 21.99 18.09
N THR A 95 -10.99 22.40 18.51
CA THR A 95 -12.18 21.53 18.51
C THR A 95 -12.74 21.36 17.11
N ASN A 96 -12.75 22.45 16.35
CA ASN A 96 -13.41 22.54 15.05
C ASN A 96 -12.48 22.19 13.89
N ALA A 97 -11.16 22.20 14.10
CA ALA A 97 -10.20 21.79 13.09
C ALA A 97 -10.45 20.34 12.63
N ASP A 98 -10.47 20.14 11.30
CA ASP A 98 -10.48 18.81 10.71
C ASP A 98 -9.08 18.18 10.86
N LEU A 99 -8.88 17.53 12.01
CA LEU A 99 -7.64 16.88 12.41
C LEU A 99 -7.55 15.42 11.96
N SER A 100 -8.22 15.05 10.87
CA SER A 100 -8.11 13.71 10.26
C SER A 100 -6.70 13.46 9.69
N PHE A 101 -5.73 13.25 10.57
CA PHE A 101 -4.33 13.03 10.22
C PHE A 101 -4.18 11.74 9.40
N GLY A 102 -3.76 11.89 8.14
CA GLY A 102 -3.57 10.76 7.22
C GLY A 102 -4.66 10.65 6.16
N GLY A 103 -5.70 11.45 6.30
CA GLY A 103 -6.86 11.48 5.44
C GLY A 103 -7.82 10.32 5.66
N SER A 104 -9.07 10.49 5.25
CA SER A 104 -10.05 9.42 5.28
C SER A 104 -9.83 8.49 4.08
N PRO A 105 -9.68 7.17 4.28
CA PRO A 105 -9.60 6.23 3.16
C PRO A 105 -10.89 6.30 2.35
N ILE A 106 -10.79 6.34 1.03
CA ILE A 106 -11.94 6.31 0.12
C ILE A 106 -11.91 4.97 -0.62
N LEU A 107 -13.01 4.23 -0.57
CA LEU A 107 -13.14 2.99 -1.32
C LEU A 107 -13.50 3.27 -2.80
N PRO A 108 -13.03 2.44 -3.75
CA PRO A 108 -13.53 2.47 -5.12
C PRO A 108 -15.06 2.45 -5.17
N THR A 109 -15.67 3.22 -6.06
CA THR A 109 -17.15 3.32 -6.15
C THR A 109 -17.78 1.95 -6.40
N MET A 110 -17.18 1.14 -7.27
CA MET A 110 -17.66 -0.22 -7.55
C MET A 110 -17.60 -1.13 -6.32
N LEU A 111 -16.60 -0.97 -5.44
CA LEU A 111 -16.48 -1.73 -4.20
C LEU A 111 -17.57 -1.32 -3.19
N LEU A 112 -17.91 -0.03 -3.11
CA LEU A 112 -19.04 0.43 -2.30
C LEU A 112 -20.36 -0.17 -2.80
N GLY A 113 -20.54 -0.28 -4.12
CA GLY A 113 -21.71 -0.93 -4.71
C GLY A 113 -21.83 -2.40 -4.33
N THR A 114 -20.73 -3.17 -4.35
CA THR A 114 -20.77 -4.58 -3.94
C THR A 114 -21.02 -4.74 -2.43
N ILE A 115 -20.45 -3.88 -1.59
CA ILE A 115 -20.73 -3.86 -0.15
C ILE A 115 -22.22 -3.57 0.11
N ALA A 116 -22.80 -2.59 -0.60
CA ALA A 116 -24.23 -2.29 -0.49
C ALA A 116 -25.12 -3.48 -0.86
N ILE A 117 -24.75 -4.22 -1.91
CA ILE A 117 -25.44 -5.45 -2.30
C ILE A 117 -25.34 -6.51 -1.19
N HIS A 118 -24.15 -6.73 -0.63
CA HIS A 118 -23.93 -7.70 0.47
C HIS A 118 -24.72 -7.37 1.73
N ASN A 119 -24.90 -6.09 2.02
CA ASN A 119 -25.66 -5.65 3.19
C ASN A 119 -27.19 -5.75 3.03
N TYR A 120 -27.69 -5.89 1.79
CA TYR A 120 -29.12 -5.86 1.51
C TYR A 120 -29.67 -7.21 1.02
N LEU A 121 -28.87 -7.99 0.32
CA LEU A 121 -29.24 -9.32 -0.18
C LEU A 121 -28.72 -10.39 0.77
N ASP A 122 -29.46 -11.48 0.93
CA ASP A 122 -28.97 -12.66 1.63
C ASP A 122 -27.87 -13.36 0.83
N THR A 123 -27.03 -14.12 1.55
CA THR A 123 -25.88 -14.84 0.97
C THR A 123 -26.32 -15.86 -0.09
N THR A 124 -27.48 -16.50 0.05
CA THR A 124 -27.97 -17.48 -0.93
C THR A 124 -28.32 -16.80 -2.25
N THR A 125 -28.98 -15.65 -2.22
CA THR A 125 -29.29 -14.88 -3.43
C THR A 125 -28.01 -14.42 -4.14
N ILE A 126 -26.99 -13.98 -3.41
CA ILE A 126 -25.71 -13.57 -4.02
C ILE A 126 -25.00 -14.77 -4.66
N GLU A 127 -25.00 -15.93 -3.99
CA GLU A 127 -24.46 -17.18 -4.51
C GLU A 127 -25.15 -17.65 -5.79
N ASP A 128 -26.49 -17.59 -5.81
CA ASP A 128 -27.33 -17.89 -6.98
C ASP A 128 -26.96 -16.97 -8.16
N ILE A 129 -26.76 -15.67 -7.91
CA ILE A 129 -26.37 -14.71 -8.95
C ILE A 129 -24.97 -15.03 -9.49
N ARG A 130 -23.99 -15.31 -8.63
CA ARG A 130 -22.63 -15.68 -9.04
C ARG A 130 -22.64 -16.92 -9.92
N THR A 131 -23.32 -17.97 -9.47
CA THR A 131 -23.44 -19.23 -10.21
C THR A 131 -24.10 -19.01 -11.56
N HIS A 132 -25.21 -18.25 -11.58
CA HIS A 132 -25.93 -17.90 -12.82
C HIS A 132 -25.03 -17.12 -13.78
N ASN A 133 -24.37 -16.06 -13.31
CA ASN A 133 -23.51 -15.22 -14.14
C ASN A 133 -22.30 -16.00 -14.67
N GLN A 134 -21.65 -16.83 -13.86
CA GLN A 134 -20.55 -17.68 -14.33
C GLN A 134 -21.02 -18.66 -15.41
N ALA A 135 -22.16 -19.32 -15.21
CA ALA A 135 -22.73 -20.23 -16.21
C ALA A 135 -23.05 -19.50 -17.51
N ARG A 136 -23.62 -18.29 -17.43
CA ARG A 136 -23.95 -17.50 -18.62
C ARG A 136 -22.72 -16.96 -19.33
N LEU A 137 -21.70 -16.51 -18.59
CA LEU A 137 -20.43 -16.08 -19.15
C LEU A 137 -19.74 -17.23 -19.89
N ARG A 138 -19.80 -18.48 -19.41
CA ARG A 138 -19.29 -19.64 -20.16
C ARG A 138 -19.98 -19.88 -21.51
N MET A 139 -21.21 -19.41 -21.67
CA MET A 139 -21.94 -19.52 -22.94
C MET A 139 -21.66 -18.35 -23.89
N LEU A 140 -21.41 -17.16 -23.34
CA LEU A 140 -21.20 -15.93 -24.11
C LEU A 140 -19.76 -15.75 -24.54
N LEU A 141 -18.83 -16.12 -23.67
CA LEU A 141 -17.40 -15.95 -23.89
C LEU A 141 -16.88 -17.12 -24.71
N GLU A 142 -16.01 -16.81 -25.66
CA GLU A 142 -15.42 -17.82 -26.53
C GLU A 142 -14.48 -18.71 -25.70
N PRO A 143 -14.67 -20.05 -25.73
CA PRO A 143 -13.75 -21.00 -25.11
C PRO A 143 -12.52 -21.09 -26.00
N ASP A 144 -11.61 -20.14 -25.80
CA ASP A 144 -10.32 -20.00 -26.45
C ASP A 144 -10.34 -19.68 -27.95
N ASP A 145 -9.94 -18.44 -28.25
CA ASP A 145 -9.35 -18.07 -29.53
C ASP A 145 -7.89 -18.58 -29.53
N ILE A 146 -7.67 -19.91 -29.49
CA ILE A 146 -6.39 -20.52 -29.94
C ILE A 146 -6.43 -20.59 -31.47
N GLY A 147 -6.80 -19.49 -32.11
CA GLY A 147 -6.47 -19.20 -33.49
C GLY A 147 -5.00 -18.82 -33.54
N HIS A 148 -4.12 -19.81 -33.49
CA HIS A 148 -2.77 -19.64 -34.01
C HIS A 148 -2.88 -19.29 -35.50
N THR A 149 -2.92 -18.00 -35.84
CA THR A 149 -2.25 -17.58 -37.08
C THR A 149 -0.76 -17.54 -36.75
N PRO A 150 0.08 -18.42 -37.31
CA PRO A 150 1.51 -18.51 -36.98
C PRO A 150 2.35 -17.31 -37.46
N GLU A 151 1.72 -16.20 -37.82
CA GLU A 151 2.42 -15.03 -38.34
C GLU A 151 2.23 -13.81 -37.43
N ARG A 152 3.35 -13.42 -36.78
CA ARG A 152 3.76 -12.05 -36.38
C ARG A 152 3.86 -11.64 -34.91
N SER A 153 3.69 -12.50 -33.89
CA SER A 153 4.06 -12.09 -32.50
C SER A 153 4.92 -13.14 -31.79
N PRO A 154 6.17 -12.83 -31.39
CA PRO A 154 7.04 -13.76 -30.66
C PRO A 154 6.60 -14.00 -29.19
N VAL A 155 5.61 -13.25 -28.69
CA VAL A 155 4.99 -13.47 -27.36
C VAL A 155 3.60 -14.07 -27.56
N PRO A 156 3.34 -15.32 -27.10
CA PRO A 156 2.00 -15.88 -27.08
C PRO A 156 1.09 -15.05 -26.15
N SER A 157 0.07 -14.38 -26.70
CA SER A 157 -0.93 -13.69 -25.87
C SER A 157 -1.92 -14.72 -25.33
N HIS A 158 -1.64 -15.23 -24.13
CA HIS A 158 -2.59 -15.99 -23.32
C HIS A 158 -3.84 -15.18 -22.94
N TRP A 159 -3.81 -13.85 -23.15
CA TRP A 159 -4.94 -12.96 -22.93
C TRP A 159 -6.07 -13.20 -23.93
N ARG A 160 -7.29 -13.41 -23.42
CA ARG A 160 -8.52 -13.56 -24.21
C ARG A 160 -9.07 -12.19 -24.61
N LEU A 161 -8.42 -11.53 -25.57
CA LEU A 161 -8.66 -10.12 -25.92
C LEU A 161 -10.11 -9.83 -26.33
N HIS A 162 -10.76 -10.73 -27.08
CA HIS A 162 -12.17 -10.59 -27.45
C HIS A 162 -13.06 -10.52 -26.20
N ASN A 163 -12.89 -11.48 -25.29
CA ASN A 163 -13.62 -11.53 -24.02
C ASN A 163 -13.37 -10.27 -23.19
N ILE A 164 -12.11 -9.82 -23.07
CA ILE A 164 -11.79 -8.61 -22.31
C ILE A 164 -12.49 -7.38 -22.91
N ASN A 165 -12.42 -7.21 -24.24
CA ASN A 165 -13.07 -6.09 -24.94
C ASN A 165 -14.60 -6.08 -24.75
N TYR A 166 -15.21 -7.26 -24.86
CA TYR A 166 -16.63 -7.43 -24.60
C TYR A 166 -16.98 -7.04 -23.16
N LEU A 167 -16.23 -7.53 -22.18
CA LEU A 167 -16.49 -7.28 -20.76
C LEU A 167 -16.20 -5.82 -20.34
N THR A 168 -15.17 -5.17 -20.88
CA THR A 168 -14.92 -3.74 -20.59
C THR A 168 -16.04 -2.86 -21.11
N THR A 169 -16.59 -3.19 -22.29
CA THR A 169 -17.73 -2.49 -22.88
C THR A 169 -18.99 -2.75 -22.05
N LEU A 170 -19.30 -4.03 -21.77
CA LEU A 170 -20.50 -4.44 -21.04
C LEU A 170 -20.59 -3.84 -19.63
N THR A 171 -19.46 -3.77 -18.92
CA THR A 171 -19.39 -3.30 -17.53
C THR A 171 -19.08 -1.81 -17.40
N HIS A 172 -19.03 -1.06 -18.51
CA HIS A 172 -18.63 0.36 -18.56
C HIS A 172 -17.30 0.61 -17.80
N TYR A 173 -16.28 -0.22 -18.04
CA TYR A 173 -14.98 -0.04 -17.42
C TYR A 173 -14.32 1.26 -17.88
N ARG A 174 -13.61 1.97 -17.00
CA ARG A 174 -13.09 3.30 -17.31
C ARG A 174 -11.91 3.29 -18.28
N ASP A 175 -11.02 2.32 -18.14
CA ASP A 175 -9.81 2.22 -18.96
C ASP A 175 -10.04 1.28 -20.14
N GLN A 176 -10.67 1.81 -21.19
CA GLN A 176 -10.91 1.06 -22.42
C GLN A 176 -9.61 0.80 -23.20
N ASP A 177 -8.59 1.67 -23.04
CA ASP A 177 -7.29 1.54 -23.70
C ASP A 177 -6.48 0.32 -23.23
N VAL A 178 -6.84 -0.28 -22.08
CA VAL A 178 -6.14 -1.46 -21.54
C VAL A 178 -6.15 -2.63 -22.52
N VAL A 179 -7.22 -2.77 -23.32
CA VAL A 179 -7.36 -3.84 -24.33
C VAL A 179 -6.31 -3.66 -25.43
N HIS A 180 -6.17 -2.43 -25.94
CA HIS A 180 -5.15 -2.09 -26.92
C HIS A 180 -3.74 -2.30 -26.36
N CYS A 181 -3.50 -1.91 -25.11
CA CYS A 181 -2.21 -2.16 -24.46
C CYS A 181 -1.91 -3.65 -24.25
N LEU A 182 -2.90 -4.49 -23.94
CA LEU A 182 -2.70 -5.95 -23.82
C LEU A 182 -2.38 -6.61 -25.16
N ARG A 183 -2.98 -6.12 -26.25
CA ARG A 183 -2.73 -6.59 -27.63
C ARG A 183 -1.37 -6.13 -28.16
N ASP A 184 -1.14 -4.82 -28.11
CA ASP A 184 -0.04 -4.16 -28.81
C ASP A 184 1.22 -4.03 -27.93
N GLY A 185 1.06 -4.19 -26.63
CA GLY A 185 2.10 -4.04 -25.60
C GLY A 185 2.01 -2.70 -24.88
N PHE A 186 2.39 -2.69 -23.60
CA PHE A 186 2.40 -1.48 -22.79
C PHE A 186 3.72 -0.71 -22.96
N PRO A 187 3.67 0.64 -23.06
CA PRO A 187 4.86 1.46 -23.12
C PRO A 187 5.64 1.41 -21.80
N GLN A 188 6.96 1.46 -21.88
CA GLN A 188 7.88 1.59 -20.75
C GLN A 188 8.56 2.96 -20.68
N LEU A 189 8.67 3.61 -21.83
CA LEU A 189 9.30 4.91 -22.00
C LEU A 189 8.25 5.97 -22.36
N GLU A 190 8.67 7.22 -22.27
CA GLU A 190 7.86 8.40 -22.54
C GLU A 190 6.59 8.45 -21.67
N THR A 191 5.48 8.94 -22.21
CA THR A 191 4.25 9.14 -21.43
C THR A 191 3.52 7.83 -21.24
N ILE A 192 3.41 7.40 -19.98
CA ILE A 192 2.65 6.20 -19.61
C ILE A 192 1.15 6.53 -19.55
N PRO A 193 0.29 5.83 -20.31
CA PRO A 193 -1.15 6.05 -20.29
C PRO A 193 -1.73 5.81 -18.90
N SER A 194 -2.68 6.67 -18.53
CA SER A 194 -3.25 6.68 -17.18
C SER A 194 -4.43 5.74 -17.00
N GLY A 195 -5.10 5.37 -18.09
CA GLY A 195 -6.43 4.77 -18.08
C GLY A 195 -7.49 5.63 -17.39
N ASN A 196 -7.16 6.85 -16.99
CA ASN A 196 -7.92 7.71 -16.09
C ASN A 196 -8.37 7.04 -14.77
N LEU A 197 -7.69 5.97 -14.34
CA LEU A 197 -8.07 5.20 -13.15
C LEU A 197 -7.57 5.84 -11.84
N PHE A 198 -6.38 6.45 -11.89
CA PHE A 198 -5.69 6.91 -10.68
C PHE A 198 -5.64 8.44 -10.62
N PRO A 199 -5.70 9.02 -9.41
CA PRO A 199 -5.58 10.46 -9.24
C PRO A 199 -4.24 10.98 -9.77
N ARG A 200 -4.24 12.21 -10.30
CA ARG A 200 -3.00 12.88 -10.72
C ARG A 200 -2.07 13.06 -9.52
N ALA A 201 -0.79 12.81 -9.74
CA ALA A 201 0.24 13.09 -8.76
C ALA A 201 0.43 14.60 -8.64
N PRO A 202 0.57 15.16 -7.42
CA PRO A 202 0.84 16.59 -7.25
C PRO A 202 2.19 16.99 -7.84
N ASN A 203 3.17 16.07 -7.81
CA ASN A 203 4.47 16.21 -8.45
C ASN A 203 4.65 15.03 -9.41
N PRO A 204 4.20 15.15 -10.67
CA PRO A 204 4.35 14.07 -11.64
C PRO A 204 5.83 13.85 -11.95
N LYS A 205 6.18 12.60 -12.28
CA LYS A 205 7.52 12.31 -12.82
C LYS A 205 7.51 12.69 -14.29
N LEU A 206 8.42 13.56 -14.69
CA LEU A 206 8.58 13.96 -16.09
C LEU A 206 9.85 13.33 -16.67
N ALA A 207 9.76 12.86 -17.91
CA ALA A 207 10.90 12.41 -18.68
C ALA A 207 11.88 13.57 -18.93
N ARG A 208 13.19 13.26 -18.94
CA ARG A 208 14.26 14.23 -19.25
C ARG A 208 14.44 14.46 -20.76
N GLY A 209 13.72 13.74 -21.60
CA GLY A 209 13.82 13.78 -23.05
C GLY A 209 13.06 12.62 -23.69
N ASP A 210 13.12 12.56 -25.01
CA ASP A 210 12.62 11.44 -25.84
C ASP A 210 13.61 10.26 -25.77
N LYS A 211 13.11 9.03 -25.80
CA LYS A 211 13.94 7.81 -25.88
C LYS A 211 14.87 7.81 -27.10
N SER A 212 14.51 8.48 -28.20
CA SER A 212 15.36 8.66 -29.38
C SER A 212 16.68 9.39 -29.06
N SER A 213 16.72 10.17 -27.97
CA SER A 213 17.92 10.86 -27.50
C SER A 213 18.84 9.99 -26.63
N MET A 214 18.47 8.75 -26.30
CA MET A 214 19.37 7.79 -25.66
C MET A 214 20.49 7.42 -26.63
N GLN A 215 21.72 7.78 -26.29
CA GLN A 215 22.94 7.41 -27.03
C GLN A 215 23.71 6.38 -26.23
N PHE A 216 23.67 5.12 -26.67
CA PHE A 216 24.44 4.01 -26.09
C PHE A 216 25.62 3.68 -27.01
N SER A 217 26.79 3.43 -26.43
CA SER A 217 28.05 3.20 -27.15
C SER A 217 28.79 1.96 -26.65
N ASP A 218 29.84 1.54 -27.37
CA ASP A 218 30.70 0.44 -26.95
C ASP A 218 31.35 0.71 -25.58
N ARG A 219 31.70 1.98 -25.31
CA ARG A 219 32.24 2.41 -24.02
C ARG A 219 31.25 2.16 -22.88
N ASP A 220 29.95 2.35 -23.13
CA ASP A 220 28.90 2.16 -22.14
C ASP A 220 28.65 0.67 -21.88
N ALA A 221 28.64 -0.14 -22.95
CA ALA A 221 28.60 -1.60 -22.84
C ALA A 221 29.78 -2.13 -22.03
N SER A 222 31.01 -1.66 -22.30
CA SER A 222 32.21 -2.00 -21.53
C SER A 222 32.10 -1.55 -20.08
N ALA A 223 31.55 -0.35 -19.81
CA ALA A 223 31.36 0.16 -18.45
C ALA A 223 30.37 -0.68 -17.64
N ILE A 224 29.27 -1.13 -18.26
CA ILE A 224 28.30 -2.04 -17.64
C ILE A 224 28.95 -3.40 -17.36
N THR A 225 29.68 -3.96 -18.31
CA THR A 225 30.42 -5.22 -18.12
C THR A 225 31.43 -5.10 -16.98
N HIS A 226 32.20 -4.02 -16.92
CA HIS A 226 33.11 -3.76 -15.79
C HIS A 226 32.38 -3.61 -14.45
N TYR A 227 31.21 -2.97 -14.44
CA TYR A 227 30.37 -2.86 -13.25
C TYR A 227 29.94 -4.24 -12.74
N LEU A 228 29.46 -5.11 -13.64
CA LEU A 228 29.06 -6.48 -13.31
C LEU A 228 30.26 -7.34 -12.87
N LEU A 229 31.41 -7.21 -13.52
CA LEU A 229 32.64 -7.94 -13.18
C LEU A 229 33.30 -7.48 -11.86
N ARG A 230 33.01 -6.26 -11.40
CA ARG A 230 33.41 -5.79 -10.07
C ARG A 230 32.45 -6.25 -8.97
N THR A 231 31.24 -6.65 -9.35
CA THR A 231 30.19 -7.11 -8.43
C THR A 231 29.65 -8.49 -8.80
N PRO A 232 30.50 -9.47 -9.21
CA PRO A 232 29.99 -10.76 -9.60
C PRO A 232 29.43 -11.45 -8.35
N PRO A 233 28.33 -12.21 -8.47
CA PRO A 233 27.88 -13.02 -7.36
C PRO A 233 29.01 -13.96 -6.96
N THR A 234 29.46 -13.86 -5.70
CA THR A 234 30.47 -14.79 -5.14
C THR A 234 29.91 -16.20 -5.02
N ASP A 235 28.59 -16.28 -4.85
CA ASP A 235 27.80 -17.50 -4.76
C ASP A 235 27.61 -18.18 -6.14
N PRO A 236 28.09 -19.42 -6.31
CA PRO A 236 27.87 -20.20 -7.53
C PRO A 236 26.39 -20.39 -7.89
N GLU A 237 25.48 -20.53 -6.91
CA GLU A 237 24.05 -20.68 -7.17
C GLU A 237 23.48 -19.42 -7.83
N MET A 238 23.89 -18.24 -7.36
CA MET A 238 23.47 -16.97 -7.96
C MET A 238 23.99 -16.81 -9.39
N ARG A 239 25.22 -17.24 -9.68
CA ARG A 239 25.76 -17.20 -11.05
C ARG A 239 24.98 -18.14 -11.99
N LYS A 240 24.71 -19.36 -11.54
CA LYS A 240 23.92 -20.33 -12.30
C LYS A 240 22.48 -19.87 -12.52
N ALA A 241 21.86 -19.23 -11.52
CA ALA A 241 20.50 -18.73 -11.61
C ALA A 241 20.33 -17.69 -12.72
N VAL A 242 21.33 -16.85 -13.01
CA VAL A 242 21.23 -15.82 -14.05
C VAL A 242 20.97 -16.43 -15.42
N ILE A 243 21.83 -17.35 -15.85
CA ILE A 243 21.70 -17.95 -17.17
C ILE A 243 20.46 -18.84 -17.24
N THR A 244 20.14 -19.55 -16.14
CA THR A 244 18.94 -20.40 -16.06
C THR A 244 17.66 -19.59 -16.24
N ASP A 245 17.50 -18.48 -15.50
CA ASP A 245 16.32 -17.61 -15.59
C ASP A 245 16.22 -16.92 -16.96
N VAL A 246 17.35 -16.51 -17.57
CA VAL A 246 17.35 -15.93 -18.92
C VAL A 246 16.87 -16.95 -19.95
N LEU A 247 17.42 -18.18 -19.91
CA LEU A 247 17.04 -19.24 -20.84
C LEU A 247 15.58 -19.66 -20.65
N ASP A 248 15.11 -19.74 -19.40
CA ASP A 248 13.71 -20.00 -19.07
C ASP A 248 12.77 -18.93 -19.66
N GLU A 249 13.05 -17.64 -19.44
CA GLU A 249 12.26 -16.55 -20.01
C GLU A 249 12.30 -16.55 -21.56
N CYS A 250 13.44 -16.87 -22.18
CA CYS A 250 13.53 -17.02 -23.64
C CYS A 250 12.70 -18.20 -24.16
N SER A 251 12.79 -19.37 -23.50
CA SER A 251 12.00 -20.56 -23.88
C SER A 251 10.49 -20.33 -23.78
N LYS A 252 10.06 -19.45 -22.87
CA LYS A 252 8.65 -19.04 -22.69
C LYS A 252 8.23 -17.92 -23.65
N GLY A 253 9.10 -17.47 -24.56
CA GLY A 253 8.83 -16.36 -25.46
C GLY A 253 8.69 -15.00 -24.77
N LYS A 254 9.23 -14.84 -23.54
CA LYS A 254 9.17 -13.58 -22.78
C LYS A 254 10.40 -12.70 -23.00
N ALA A 255 11.45 -13.24 -23.60
CA ALA A 255 12.67 -12.54 -23.95
C ALA A 255 13.29 -13.11 -25.24
N LEU A 256 14.19 -12.34 -25.85
CA LEU A 256 15.08 -12.79 -26.93
C LEU A 256 16.52 -12.88 -26.44
N GLY A 257 17.27 -13.81 -27.04
CA GLY A 257 18.67 -14.08 -26.73
C GLY A 257 18.85 -15.44 -26.04
N PRO A 258 19.95 -15.64 -25.31
CA PRO A 258 21.03 -14.68 -25.09
C PRO A 258 21.83 -14.42 -26.37
N PHE A 259 22.12 -13.15 -26.66
CA PHE A 259 22.99 -12.76 -27.78
C PHE A 259 24.41 -12.43 -27.29
N PRO A 260 25.46 -12.70 -28.10
CA PRO A 260 26.80 -12.20 -27.82
C PRO A 260 26.82 -10.67 -27.65
N LEU A 261 27.63 -10.16 -26.71
CA LEU A 261 27.74 -8.70 -26.48
C LEU A 261 28.14 -7.94 -27.76
N SER A 262 28.93 -8.55 -28.65
CA SER A 262 29.33 -7.96 -29.93
C SER A 262 28.16 -7.60 -30.85
N GLN A 263 26.99 -8.22 -30.65
CA GLN A 263 25.78 -7.99 -31.43
C GLN A 263 24.85 -6.94 -30.81
N TRP A 264 25.29 -6.18 -29.80
CA TRP A 264 24.39 -5.21 -29.15
C TRP A 264 23.85 -4.16 -30.13
N LYS A 265 24.66 -3.68 -31.08
CA LYS A 265 24.27 -2.64 -32.05
C LYS A 265 23.18 -3.10 -33.02
N SER A 266 23.15 -4.39 -33.35
CA SER A 266 22.16 -4.94 -34.28
C SER A 266 20.79 -5.14 -33.63
N HIS A 267 20.73 -5.23 -32.30
CA HIS A 267 19.48 -5.57 -31.61
C HIS A 267 18.98 -4.52 -30.62
N CYS A 268 19.85 -3.65 -30.11
CA CYS A 268 19.55 -2.79 -28.96
C CYS A 268 19.90 -1.32 -29.27
N LYS A 269 19.15 -0.42 -28.63
CA LYS A 269 19.41 1.03 -28.60
C LYS A 269 19.91 1.48 -27.23
N PHE A 270 19.61 0.72 -26.17
CA PHE A 270 20.08 0.97 -24.82
C PHE A 270 20.12 -0.35 -24.02
N CYS A 271 21.10 -0.49 -23.13
CA CYS A 271 21.19 -1.62 -22.22
C CYS A 271 21.35 -1.18 -20.76
N SER A 272 20.80 -1.97 -19.84
CA SER A 272 21.04 -1.86 -18.38
C SER A 272 21.81 -3.07 -17.84
N PRO A 273 22.52 -2.96 -16.71
CA PRO A 273 23.02 -4.15 -16.03
C PRO A 273 21.87 -5.01 -15.52
N VAL A 274 21.97 -6.32 -15.74
CA VAL A 274 21.09 -7.35 -15.18
C VAL A 274 21.91 -8.23 -14.26
N PHE A 275 21.43 -8.41 -13.03
CA PHE A 275 22.11 -9.22 -12.03
C PHE A 275 21.11 -9.94 -11.12
N PRO A 276 21.52 -11.05 -10.50
CA PRO A 276 20.67 -11.78 -9.58
C PRO A 276 20.66 -11.08 -8.22
N ILE A 277 19.51 -11.10 -7.55
CA ILE A 277 19.40 -10.74 -6.14
C ILE A 277 18.81 -11.92 -5.36
N ARG A 278 19.39 -12.23 -4.19
CA ARG A 278 18.79 -13.19 -3.26
C ARG A 278 17.75 -12.46 -2.42
N GLN A 279 16.47 -12.81 -2.61
CA GLN A 279 15.33 -12.34 -1.84
C GLN A 279 14.78 -13.50 -1.01
N SER A 280 15.20 -13.54 0.26
CA SER A 280 14.89 -14.66 1.16
C SER A 280 15.48 -15.96 0.61
N ASP A 281 14.62 -16.93 0.28
CA ASP A 281 14.92 -18.24 -0.30
C ASP A 281 15.05 -18.23 -1.83
N LYS A 282 14.70 -17.12 -2.50
CA LYS A 282 14.60 -17.06 -3.97
C LYS A 282 15.67 -16.17 -4.56
N ILE A 283 16.23 -16.60 -5.69
CA ILE A 283 17.06 -15.74 -6.54
C ILE A 283 16.16 -15.14 -7.62
N ARG A 284 16.28 -13.83 -7.86
CA ARG A 284 15.54 -13.13 -8.92
C ARG A 284 16.47 -12.30 -9.78
N LEU A 285 16.28 -12.36 -11.09
CA LEU A 285 16.90 -11.42 -12.02
C LEU A 285 16.26 -10.03 -11.97
N ILE A 286 17.10 -9.00 -11.86
CA ILE A 286 16.68 -7.61 -11.86
C ILE A 286 17.45 -6.84 -12.91
N SER A 287 16.71 -6.10 -13.74
CA SER A 287 17.26 -5.05 -14.59
C SER A 287 17.43 -3.77 -13.77
N ASN A 288 18.66 -3.29 -13.62
CA ASN A 288 18.92 -2.05 -12.92
C ASN A 288 18.73 -0.85 -13.84
N TYR A 289 17.46 -0.52 -14.12
CA TYR A 289 17.06 0.65 -14.91
C TYR A 289 17.33 2.00 -14.24
N SER A 290 17.89 1.99 -13.03
CA SER A 290 18.39 3.17 -12.32
C SER A 290 19.91 3.35 -12.48
N TYR A 291 20.60 2.40 -13.10
CA TYR A 291 22.03 2.52 -13.41
C TYR A 291 22.25 3.70 -14.37
N ARG A 292 23.09 4.66 -13.96
CA ARG A 292 23.38 5.85 -14.75
C ARG A 292 24.60 5.63 -15.63
N ILE A 293 24.39 5.77 -16.94
CA ILE A 293 25.45 5.79 -17.93
C ILE A 293 25.99 7.22 -18.04
N LYS A 294 27.30 7.37 -17.89
CA LYS A 294 28.00 8.66 -18.07
C LYS A 294 28.31 8.85 -19.56
N GLY A 295 27.31 9.28 -20.32
CA GLY A 295 27.45 9.47 -21.76
C GLY A 295 28.32 10.69 -22.13
N THR A 296 28.81 10.69 -23.37
CA THR A 296 29.31 11.89 -24.07
C THR A 296 28.13 12.49 -24.85
N GLY A 297 27.63 13.67 -24.48
CA GLY A 297 26.45 14.28 -25.12
C GLY A 297 25.64 15.20 -24.21
N ARG A 298 24.35 15.45 -24.54
CA ARG A 298 23.44 16.41 -23.85
C ARG A 298 23.40 16.27 -22.33
N TYR A 299 23.52 15.03 -21.82
CA TYR A 299 23.45 14.74 -20.39
C TYR A 299 24.82 14.78 -19.67
N GLY A 300 25.92 14.93 -20.42
CA GLY A 300 27.28 15.18 -19.92
C GLY A 300 27.69 14.34 -18.70
N LYS A 301 28.34 14.99 -17.72
CA LYS A 301 28.77 14.35 -16.45
C LYS A 301 27.62 13.82 -15.58
N SER A 302 26.41 14.37 -15.74
CA SER A 302 25.25 13.98 -14.91
C SER A 302 24.72 12.59 -15.28
N GLY A 303 24.97 12.15 -16.51
CA GLY A 303 24.53 10.87 -17.05
C GLY A 303 23.02 10.71 -17.09
N TYR A 304 22.56 9.58 -17.60
CA TYR A 304 21.14 9.25 -17.67
C TYR A 304 20.91 7.76 -17.42
N CYS A 305 19.70 7.39 -17.02
CA CYS A 305 19.27 6.01 -16.89
C CYS A 305 17.94 5.79 -17.62
N PHE A 306 17.56 4.54 -17.87
CA PHE A 306 16.31 4.19 -18.53
C PHE A 306 15.09 4.89 -17.91
N ASN A 307 15.01 4.84 -16.57
CA ASN A 307 13.92 5.44 -15.82
C ASN A 307 13.85 6.97 -15.95
N ASP A 308 14.89 7.68 -16.40
CA ASP A 308 14.85 9.14 -16.62
C ASP A 308 13.99 9.51 -17.84
N PHE A 309 13.61 8.55 -18.69
CA PHE A 309 12.85 8.78 -19.93
C PHE A 309 11.39 8.37 -19.81
N THR A 310 10.91 8.07 -18.61
CA THR A 310 9.51 7.72 -18.33
C THR A 310 8.80 8.90 -17.67
N THR A 311 7.68 9.33 -18.25
CA THR A 311 6.75 10.30 -17.68
C THR A 311 5.56 9.57 -17.05
N THR A 312 5.29 9.81 -15.77
CA THR A 312 4.09 9.33 -15.08
C THR A 312 3.35 10.48 -14.39
N TYR A 313 2.12 10.74 -14.83
CA TYR A 313 1.28 11.81 -14.27
C TYR A 313 0.47 11.39 -13.06
N HIS A 314 0.43 10.10 -12.73
CA HIS A 314 -0.52 9.54 -11.78
C HIS A 314 0.17 9.03 -10.54
N LYS A 315 -0.50 9.23 -9.41
CA LYS A 315 -0.07 8.65 -8.14
C LYS A 315 -0.64 7.26 -8.06
N VAL A 316 0.22 6.25 -8.06
CA VAL A 316 -0.14 4.87 -7.73
C VAL A 316 -0.90 4.87 -6.40
N SER A 317 -2.16 4.42 -6.44
CA SER A 317 -3.06 4.41 -5.30
C SER A 317 -3.47 2.98 -4.99
N LEU A 318 -2.58 2.25 -4.29
CA LEU A 318 -2.79 0.89 -3.82
C LEU A 318 -3.62 0.85 -2.52
N PRO A 319 -4.36 -0.24 -2.26
CA PRO A 319 -5.09 -0.37 -1.01
C PRO A 319 -4.11 -0.40 0.16
N ARG A 320 -4.54 0.23 1.25
CA ARG A 320 -3.85 0.21 2.55
C ARG A 320 -4.74 -0.49 3.55
N LEU A 321 -4.17 -0.93 4.68
CA LEU A 321 -4.94 -1.61 5.73
C LEU A 321 -6.18 -0.83 6.18
N ALA A 322 -6.10 0.51 6.22
CA ALA A 322 -7.27 1.34 6.55
C ALA A 322 -8.42 1.26 5.53
N HIS A 323 -8.14 1.04 4.24
CA HIS A 323 -9.18 0.78 3.25
C HIS A 323 -9.84 -0.57 3.49
N VAL A 324 -9.02 -1.58 3.84
CA VAL A 324 -9.54 -2.92 4.15
C VAL A 324 -10.41 -2.87 5.41
N ALA A 325 -9.94 -2.19 6.46
CA ALA A 325 -10.71 -1.95 7.68
C ALA A 325 -12.01 -1.18 7.43
N LEU A 326 -12.00 -0.16 6.56
CA LEU A 326 -13.21 0.57 6.19
C LEU A 326 -14.23 -0.36 5.50
N ALA A 327 -13.79 -1.18 4.55
CA ALA A 327 -14.68 -2.15 3.90
C ALA A 327 -15.23 -3.18 4.89
N THR A 328 -14.39 -3.73 5.77
CA THR A 328 -14.80 -4.65 6.84
C THR A 328 -15.85 -4.03 7.74
N SER A 329 -15.65 -2.76 8.13
CA SER A 329 -16.60 -1.99 8.94
C SER A 329 -17.94 -1.82 8.25
N LEU A 330 -17.94 -1.50 6.95
CA LEU A 330 -19.15 -1.29 6.16
C LEU A 330 -19.90 -2.60 5.88
N LEU A 331 -19.24 -3.76 5.93
CA LEU A 331 -19.85 -5.08 5.83
C LEU A 331 -20.50 -5.56 7.16
N GLY A 332 -20.64 -4.68 8.15
CA GLY A 332 -21.33 -4.95 9.42
C GLY A 332 -20.43 -5.55 10.51
N ASP A 333 -21.01 -6.27 11.46
CA ASP A 333 -20.32 -6.74 12.70
C ASP A 333 -20.08 -8.25 12.77
N SER A 334 -20.52 -9.00 11.76
CA SER A 334 -20.27 -10.43 11.67
C SER A 334 -18.79 -10.75 11.46
N THR A 335 -18.38 -12.00 11.67
CA THR A 335 -17.06 -12.48 11.22
C THR A 335 -16.99 -12.42 9.69
N LYS A 336 -15.81 -12.08 9.15
CA LYS A 336 -15.54 -12.12 7.70
C LYS A 336 -14.34 -12.99 7.43
N TYR A 337 -14.30 -13.58 6.25
CA TYR A 337 -13.14 -14.29 5.75
C TYR A 337 -12.44 -13.46 4.68
N ILE A 338 -11.11 -13.54 4.70
CA ILE A 338 -10.23 -13.04 3.66
C ILE A 338 -9.46 -14.22 3.08
N SER A 339 -9.23 -14.20 1.77
CA SER A 339 -8.34 -15.14 1.07
C SER A 339 -7.35 -14.33 0.23
N ARG A 340 -6.36 -15.01 -0.37
CA ARG A 340 -5.40 -14.35 -1.26
C ARG A 340 -5.07 -15.23 -2.46
N THR A 341 -5.05 -14.63 -3.64
CA THR A 341 -4.66 -15.23 -4.92
C THR A 341 -3.48 -14.45 -5.51
N ASP A 342 -2.44 -15.14 -5.97
CA ASP A 342 -1.19 -14.54 -6.52
C ASP A 342 -1.14 -14.71 -8.05
N LEU A 343 -1.03 -13.61 -8.80
CA LEU A 343 -0.84 -13.68 -10.26
C LEU A 343 0.55 -14.20 -10.62
N GLU A 344 0.62 -15.21 -11.48
CA GLU A 344 1.88 -15.87 -11.85
C GLU A 344 2.86 -14.91 -12.54
N GLY A 345 3.99 -14.61 -11.92
CA GLY A 345 5.01 -13.75 -12.53
C GLY A 345 4.59 -12.29 -12.72
N ALA A 346 3.43 -11.89 -12.18
CA ALA A 346 2.93 -10.51 -12.17
C ALA A 346 3.00 -9.86 -13.57
N TYR A 347 3.70 -8.73 -13.67
CA TYR A 347 3.88 -7.97 -14.91
C TYR A 347 4.63 -8.71 -16.03
N ARG A 348 5.29 -9.84 -15.75
CA ARG A 348 5.86 -10.72 -16.80
C ARG A 348 4.79 -11.41 -17.66
N GLN A 349 3.52 -11.34 -17.28
CA GLN A 349 2.39 -11.77 -18.12
C GLN A 349 2.02 -10.72 -19.18
N VAL A 350 2.50 -9.49 -19.04
CA VAL A 350 2.06 -8.35 -19.86
C VAL A 350 3.13 -8.01 -20.89
N LYS A 351 2.71 -7.92 -22.16
CA LYS A 351 3.59 -7.59 -23.29
C LYS A 351 4.13 -6.15 -23.17
N MET A 352 5.40 -5.96 -23.53
CA MET A 352 6.00 -4.64 -23.72
C MET A 352 5.75 -4.15 -25.15
N GLN A 353 5.55 -2.86 -25.33
CA GLN A 353 5.43 -2.28 -26.66
C GLN A 353 6.71 -2.56 -27.48
N PRO A 354 6.59 -3.05 -28.74
CA PRO A 354 7.75 -3.39 -29.57
C PRO A 354 8.76 -2.25 -29.74
N ALA A 355 8.28 -1.00 -29.77
CA ALA A 355 9.11 0.19 -29.89
C ALA A 355 10.01 0.48 -28.68
N ASP A 356 9.81 -0.21 -27.55
CA ASP A 356 10.54 -0.01 -26.29
C ASP A 356 11.44 -1.21 -25.93
N THR A 357 11.27 -2.37 -26.57
CA THR A 357 12.05 -3.59 -26.27
C THR A 357 13.54 -3.38 -26.53
N ALA A 358 13.90 -2.73 -27.64
CA ALA A 358 15.28 -2.40 -28.00
C ALA A 358 15.96 -1.44 -27.01
N TYR A 359 15.18 -0.65 -26.25
CA TYR A 359 15.70 0.25 -25.21
C TYR A 359 15.70 -0.40 -23.82
N SER A 360 15.05 -1.55 -23.66
CA SER A 360 14.86 -2.22 -22.38
C SER A 360 15.83 -3.40 -22.19
N ALA A 361 16.77 -3.59 -23.12
CA ALA A 361 17.71 -4.69 -23.11
C ALA A 361 18.61 -4.69 -21.87
N GLY A 362 19.11 -5.87 -21.54
CA GLY A 362 19.95 -6.11 -20.38
C GLY A 362 21.28 -6.75 -20.76
N ILE A 363 22.38 -6.26 -20.19
CA ILE A 363 23.68 -6.96 -20.22
C ILE A 363 23.78 -7.76 -18.91
N PHE A 364 24.08 -9.05 -19.03
CA PHE A 364 24.31 -9.94 -17.90
C PHE A 364 25.62 -10.73 -18.10
N LEU A 365 26.14 -11.33 -17.03
CA LEU A 365 27.29 -12.23 -17.11
C LEU A 365 26.79 -13.68 -17.07
N SER A 366 27.29 -14.52 -17.99
CA SER A 366 27.10 -15.97 -17.94
C SER A 366 27.78 -16.59 -16.71
N GLU A 367 27.58 -17.90 -16.51
CA GLU A 367 28.31 -18.66 -15.48
C GLU A 367 29.83 -18.58 -15.67
N SER A 368 30.31 -18.56 -16.91
CA SER A 368 31.72 -18.36 -17.30
C SER A 368 32.17 -16.89 -17.30
N LEU A 369 31.39 -16.00 -16.68
CA LEU A 369 31.63 -14.55 -16.60
C LEU A 369 31.75 -13.86 -17.96
N GLN A 370 31.19 -14.45 -19.02
CA GLN A 370 31.15 -13.85 -20.35
C GLN A 370 29.92 -12.96 -20.47
N PRO A 371 30.06 -11.70 -20.93
CA PRO A 371 28.93 -10.81 -21.07
C PRO A 371 28.03 -11.22 -22.23
N SER A 372 26.73 -11.19 -22.01
CA SER A 372 25.69 -11.50 -22.99
C SER A 372 24.51 -10.55 -22.84
N ILE A 373 23.66 -10.51 -23.87
CA ILE A 373 22.51 -9.61 -23.97
C ILE A 373 21.22 -10.40 -23.92
N VAL A 374 20.26 -9.89 -23.17
CA VAL A 374 18.87 -10.37 -23.18
C VAL A 374 17.94 -9.21 -23.48
N ILE A 375 16.93 -9.43 -24.33
CA ILE A 375 15.97 -8.39 -24.72
C ILE A 375 14.59 -8.80 -24.21
N PRO A 376 14.02 -8.10 -23.22
CA PRO A 376 12.70 -8.45 -22.71
C PRO A 376 11.61 -8.10 -23.73
N LEU A 377 10.62 -8.99 -23.85
CA LEU A 377 9.40 -8.79 -24.66
C LEU A 377 8.16 -8.52 -23.80
N VAL A 378 8.30 -8.68 -22.48
CA VAL A 378 7.28 -8.43 -21.46
C VAL A 378 7.74 -7.36 -20.49
N LEU A 379 6.83 -6.78 -19.71
CA LEU A 379 7.18 -5.77 -18.71
C LEU A 379 8.14 -6.35 -17.66
N THR A 380 9.17 -5.59 -17.30
CA THR A 380 10.30 -6.06 -16.49
C THR A 380 10.28 -5.51 -15.07
N PHE A 381 10.95 -6.24 -14.16
CA PHE A 381 11.23 -5.74 -12.80
C PHE A 381 12.22 -4.57 -12.89
N GLY A 382 11.99 -3.52 -12.08
CA GLY A 382 12.90 -2.37 -11.96
C GLY A 382 12.50 -1.13 -12.77
N ALA A 383 11.61 -1.27 -13.76
CA ALA A 383 11.11 -0.15 -14.54
C ALA A 383 9.91 0.52 -13.84
N VAL A 384 9.91 1.85 -13.79
CA VAL A 384 8.83 2.62 -13.14
C VAL A 384 7.49 2.43 -13.85
N ALA A 385 7.51 2.32 -15.18
CA ALA A 385 6.32 2.12 -16.00
C ALA A 385 5.66 0.75 -15.77
N SER A 386 6.45 -0.33 -15.55
CA SER A 386 5.90 -1.68 -15.30
C SER A 386 4.86 -1.70 -14.18
N VAL A 387 5.13 -1.05 -13.05
CA VAL A 387 4.20 -1.00 -11.93
C VAL A 387 2.93 -0.24 -12.31
N THR A 388 3.08 0.93 -12.91
CA THR A 388 1.95 1.79 -13.30
C THR A 388 1.03 1.09 -14.29
N ASN A 389 1.60 0.44 -15.30
CA ASN A 389 0.86 -0.31 -16.32
C ASN A 389 0.17 -1.55 -15.73
N PHE A 390 0.87 -2.30 -14.89
CA PHE A 390 0.31 -3.53 -14.32
C PHE A 390 -0.87 -3.26 -13.38
N LEU A 391 -0.88 -2.12 -12.69
CA LEU A 391 -2.01 -1.73 -11.86
C LEU A 391 -3.30 -1.48 -12.66
N ARG A 392 -3.20 -1.12 -13.94
CA ARG A 392 -4.37 -1.02 -14.83
C ARG A 392 -4.99 -2.40 -15.05
N VAL A 393 -4.16 -3.42 -15.26
CA VAL A 393 -4.58 -4.84 -15.35
C VAL A 393 -5.14 -5.31 -14.01
N GLY A 394 -4.49 -4.95 -12.90
CA GLY A 394 -4.96 -5.25 -11.55
C GLY A 394 -6.38 -4.73 -11.27
N GLU A 395 -6.62 -3.46 -11.60
CA GLU A 395 -7.93 -2.83 -11.43
C GLU A 395 -8.98 -3.37 -12.42
N LEU A 396 -8.59 -3.78 -13.63
CA LEU A 396 -9.49 -4.43 -14.60
C LEU A 396 -10.08 -5.72 -14.01
N HIS A 397 -9.23 -6.59 -13.46
CA HIS A 397 -9.70 -7.83 -12.82
C HIS A 397 -10.57 -7.53 -11.61
N ALA A 398 -10.16 -6.60 -10.74
CA ALA A 398 -10.95 -6.22 -9.58
C ALA A 398 -12.32 -5.64 -9.98
N HIS A 399 -12.37 -4.83 -11.04
CA HIS A 399 -13.60 -4.29 -11.59
C HIS A 399 -14.52 -5.39 -12.12
N PHE A 400 -14.02 -6.35 -12.89
CA PHE A 400 -14.82 -7.48 -13.37
C PHE A 400 -15.36 -8.34 -12.22
N SER A 401 -14.54 -8.66 -11.22
CA SER A 401 -14.99 -9.40 -10.03
C SER A 401 -16.09 -8.67 -9.25
N ARG A 402 -15.99 -7.33 -9.14
CA ARG A 402 -17.02 -6.52 -8.49
C ARG A 402 -18.29 -6.39 -9.33
N SER A 403 -18.13 -6.15 -10.64
CA SER A 403 -19.24 -5.83 -11.55
C SER A 403 -20.08 -7.05 -11.92
N LEU A 404 -19.41 -8.18 -12.18
CA LEU A 404 -20.04 -9.38 -12.71
C LEU A 404 -20.37 -10.41 -11.62
N LEU A 405 -19.64 -10.43 -10.51
CA LEU A 405 -19.79 -11.47 -9.49
C LEU A 405 -20.07 -10.91 -8.09
N PHE A 406 -20.19 -9.58 -7.95
CA PHE A 406 -20.41 -8.91 -6.67
C PHE A 406 -19.41 -9.38 -5.59
N ILE A 407 -18.14 -9.48 -5.94
CA ILE A 407 -17.07 -9.85 -5.02
C ILE A 407 -16.43 -8.56 -4.49
N ASN A 408 -16.30 -8.43 -3.16
CA ASN A 408 -15.56 -7.32 -2.55
C ASN A 408 -14.04 -7.58 -2.71
N ALA A 409 -13.56 -7.50 -3.95
CA ALA A 409 -12.20 -7.81 -4.33
C ALA A 409 -11.29 -6.59 -4.15
N PHE A 410 -10.14 -6.80 -3.52
CA PHE A 410 -9.02 -5.85 -3.53
C PHE A 410 -7.92 -6.34 -4.46
N SER A 411 -7.17 -5.39 -5.03
CA SER A 411 -5.98 -5.66 -5.84
C SER A 411 -4.80 -4.87 -5.28
N TYR A 412 -3.76 -5.58 -4.87
CA TYR A 412 -2.48 -5.03 -4.45
C TYR A 412 -1.37 -5.65 -5.29
N LEU A 413 -0.95 -4.95 -6.35
CA LEU A 413 0.02 -5.48 -7.32
C LEU A 413 -0.45 -6.85 -7.86
N ASP A 414 0.30 -7.92 -7.57
CA ASP A 414 0.01 -9.31 -7.95
C ASP A 414 -0.87 -10.06 -6.95
N ASP A 415 -1.12 -9.51 -5.75
CA ASP A 415 -2.01 -10.09 -4.76
C ASP A 415 -3.45 -9.59 -4.96
N PHE A 416 -4.38 -10.52 -5.09
CA PHE A 416 -5.82 -10.26 -5.02
C PHE A 416 -6.42 -10.91 -3.79
N PHE A 417 -7.23 -10.17 -3.06
CA PHE A 417 -7.81 -10.68 -1.82
C PHE A 417 -9.27 -10.27 -1.69
N PRO A 418 -10.22 -11.18 -1.93
CA PRO A 418 -11.62 -10.94 -1.67
C PRO A 418 -11.92 -11.02 -0.17
N ILE A 419 -12.86 -10.19 0.28
CA ILE A 419 -13.35 -10.16 1.66
C ILE A 419 -14.87 -10.31 1.66
N GLY A 420 -15.39 -11.10 2.58
CA GLY A 420 -16.84 -11.26 2.69
C GLY A 420 -17.26 -12.18 3.81
N PRO A 421 -18.57 -12.42 3.95
CA PRO A 421 -19.09 -13.36 4.93
C PRO A 421 -18.59 -14.79 4.62
N PRO A 422 -18.36 -15.64 5.64
CA PRO A 422 -17.83 -16.99 5.47
C PRO A 422 -18.56 -17.83 4.41
N GLU A 423 -19.89 -17.70 4.34
CA GLU A 423 -20.78 -18.42 3.45
C GLU A 423 -20.51 -18.13 1.96
N LEU A 424 -19.99 -16.94 1.65
CA LEU A 424 -19.70 -16.51 0.28
C LEU A 424 -18.22 -16.65 -0.09
N SER A 425 -17.39 -17.12 0.82
CA SER A 425 -15.93 -17.07 0.67
C SER A 425 -15.41 -18.04 -0.39
N ALA A 426 -15.94 -19.26 -0.43
CA ALA A 426 -15.55 -20.28 -1.41
C ALA A 426 -15.91 -19.86 -2.84
N SER A 427 -17.11 -19.32 -3.05
CA SER A 427 -17.53 -18.84 -4.36
C SER A 427 -16.86 -17.54 -4.77
N ALA A 428 -16.44 -16.71 -3.82
CA ALA A 428 -15.60 -15.56 -4.10
C ALA A 428 -14.22 -15.98 -4.62
N CYS A 429 -13.56 -16.97 -4.01
CA CYS A 429 -12.28 -17.49 -4.50
C CYS A 429 -12.42 -18.07 -5.91
N SER A 430 -13.38 -18.99 -6.10
CA SER A 430 -13.63 -19.57 -7.43
C SER A 430 -14.05 -18.52 -8.46
N GLY A 431 -14.75 -17.47 -8.03
CA GLY A 431 -15.11 -16.33 -8.87
C GLY A 431 -13.91 -15.50 -9.32
N ILE A 432 -12.94 -15.25 -8.44
CA ILE A 432 -11.69 -14.57 -8.79
C ILE A 432 -10.91 -15.38 -9.83
N GLU A 433 -10.74 -16.69 -9.59
CA GLU A 433 -10.09 -17.61 -10.52
C GLU A 433 -10.80 -17.64 -11.88
N PHE A 434 -12.14 -17.74 -11.86
CA PHE A 434 -12.95 -17.71 -13.08
C PHE A 434 -12.79 -16.42 -13.88
N ILE A 435 -12.74 -15.26 -13.23
CA ILE A 435 -12.50 -13.99 -13.94
C ILE A 435 -11.09 -13.98 -14.54
N MET A 436 -10.07 -14.30 -13.74
CA MET A 436 -8.68 -14.18 -14.18
C MET A 436 -8.35 -15.20 -15.28
N GLU A 437 -8.53 -16.48 -15.03
CA GLU A 437 -8.09 -17.53 -15.96
C GLU A 437 -9.09 -17.73 -17.09
N TYR A 438 -10.37 -17.89 -16.76
CA TYR A 438 -11.38 -18.19 -17.78
C TYR A 438 -11.83 -16.94 -18.55
N CYS A 439 -12.14 -15.83 -17.88
CA CYS A 439 -12.64 -14.67 -18.63
C CYS A 439 -11.51 -13.92 -19.34
N THR A 440 -10.36 -13.74 -18.70
CA THR A 440 -9.28 -12.91 -19.25
C THR A 440 -8.07 -13.68 -19.78
N GLY A 441 -7.88 -14.93 -19.40
CA GLY A 441 -6.69 -15.72 -19.78
C GLY A 441 -5.44 -15.42 -18.96
N ALA A 442 -5.54 -14.63 -17.88
CA ALA A 442 -4.44 -14.45 -16.92
C ALA A 442 -4.09 -15.77 -16.23
N ARG A 443 -2.85 -15.93 -15.78
CA ARG A 443 -2.41 -17.13 -15.05
C ARG A 443 -2.27 -16.86 -13.55
N ILE A 444 -2.78 -17.77 -12.74
CA ILE A 444 -2.66 -17.74 -11.28
C ILE A 444 -1.56 -18.69 -10.81
N LYS A 445 -0.88 -18.32 -9.73
CA LYS A 445 0.09 -19.17 -9.04
C LYS A 445 -0.55 -19.84 -7.81
N HIS A 446 -1.34 -20.88 -8.06
CA HIS A 446 -2.10 -21.59 -7.02
C HIS A 446 -1.26 -22.11 -5.84
N SER A 447 0.01 -22.45 -6.07
CA SER A 447 0.94 -22.88 -5.01
C SER A 447 1.16 -21.85 -3.88
N LYS A 448 0.71 -20.60 -4.07
CA LYS A 448 0.81 -19.53 -3.06
C LYS A 448 -0.55 -19.04 -2.56
N ASP A 449 -1.63 -19.61 -3.05
CA ASP A 449 -2.96 -19.16 -2.66
C ASP A 449 -3.15 -19.40 -1.16
N ILE A 450 -3.79 -18.44 -0.51
CA ILE A 450 -4.14 -18.53 0.91
C ILE A 450 -5.66 -18.75 0.95
N PRO A 451 -6.12 -19.89 1.51
CA PRO A 451 -7.55 -20.19 1.55
C PRO A 451 -8.31 -19.20 2.45
N PRO A 452 -9.64 -19.07 2.28
CA PRO A 452 -10.45 -18.23 3.14
C PRO A 452 -10.34 -18.60 4.61
N ALA A 453 -10.05 -17.61 5.45
CA ALA A 453 -10.13 -17.72 6.90
C ALA A 453 -10.40 -16.36 7.53
N SER A 454 -10.86 -16.35 8.79
CA SER A 454 -11.01 -15.11 9.57
C SER A 454 -9.65 -14.52 9.95
N THR A 455 -8.63 -15.36 10.10
CA THR A 455 -7.26 -14.96 10.41
C THR A 455 -6.31 -15.42 9.32
N ASN A 456 -5.62 -14.49 8.66
CA ASN A 456 -4.77 -14.80 7.52
C ASN A 456 -3.58 -13.85 7.37
N LEU A 457 -2.53 -14.30 6.67
CA LEU A 457 -1.35 -13.49 6.35
C LEU A 457 -1.63 -12.61 5.13
N LEU A 458 -1.68 -11.29 5.33
CA LEU A 458 -1.89 -10.29 4.28
C LEU A 458 -0.76 -9.26 4.29
N LEU A 459 -0.09 -9.05 3.15
CA LEU A 459 1.03 -8.09 3.00
C LEU A 459 2.14 -8.26 4.07
N GLY A 460 2.31 -9.49 4.56
CA GLY A 460 3.29 -9.85 5.58
C GLY A 460 2.90 -9.45 7.01
N LEU A 461 1.62 -9.25 7.28
CA LEU A 461 1.01 -9.06 8.60
C LEU A 461 -0.10 -10.08 8.80
N ILE A 462 -0.33 -10.50 10.03
CA ILE A 462 -1.49 -11.33 10.37
C ILE A 462 -2.68 -10.36 10.53
N VAL A 463 -3.74 -10.62 9.80
CA VAL A 463 -5.00 -9.87 9.86
C VAL A 463 -6.07 -10.81 10.42
N ASP A 464 -6.78 -10.36 11.45
CA ASP A 464 -7.91 -11.06 12.07
C ASP A 464 -9.20 -10.24 11.91
N LEU A 465 -10.18 -10.86 11.25
CA LEU A 465 -11.49 -10.32 10.88
C LEU A 465 -12.64 -10.94 11.68
N SER A 466 -12.34 -11.58 12.81
CA SER A 466 -13.32 -12.20 13.69
C SER A 466 -14.19 -11.15 14.38
N HIS A 467 -15.46 -11.47 14.61
CA HIS A 467 -16.40 -10.63 15.36
C HIS A 467 -16.51 -9.18 14.86
N GLY A 468 -16.38 -8.97 13.54
CA GLY A 468 -16.46 -7.65 12.92
C GLY A 468 -15.24 -6.75 13.13
N GLY A 469 -14.21 -7.24 13.81
CA GLY A 469 -12.96 -6.52 14.01
C GLY A 469 -12.08 -6.46 12.77
N PHE A 470 -11.04 -5.62 12.84
CA PHE A 470 -9.90 -5.67 11.93
C PHE A 470 -8.64 -5.53 12.78
N SER A 471 -8.20 -6.64 13.35
CA SER A 471 -7.03 -6.71 14.22
C SER A 471 -5.78 -7.02 13.41
N ILE A 472 -4.69 -6.30 13.66
CA ILE A 472 -3.40 -6.53 12.98
C ILE A 472 -2.36 -7.00 13.99
N SER A 473 -1.63 -8.05 13.64
CA SER A 473 -0.46 -8.51 14.38
C SER A 473 0.72 -8.84 13.44
N LEU A 474 1.94 -8.96 14.00
CA LEU A 474 3.14 -9.36 13.26
C LEU A 474 3.23 -10.88 13.26
N ASP A 475 3.57 -11.47 12.12
CA ASP A 475 3.99 -12.86 12.09
C ASP A 475 5.22 -13.10 12.97
N ASP A 476 5.22 -14.20 13.72
CA ASP A 476 6.26 -14.56 14.68
C ASP A 476 7.63 -14.67 14.00
N SER A 477 7.70 -15.30 12.82
CA SER A 477 8.99 -15.45 12.11
C SER A 477 9.56 -14.08 11.71
N ARG A 478 8.70 -13.16 11.28
CA ARG A 478 9.08 -11.78 10.94
C ARG A 478 9.49 -10.99 12.18
N ARG A 479 8.78 -11.15 13.31
CA ARG A 479 9.13 -10.56 14.60
C ARG A 479 10.53 -10.98 15.04
N HIS A 480 10.83 -12.28 15.04
CA HIS A 480 12.15 -12.80 15.40
C HIS A 480 13.28 -12.27 14.49
N ARG A 481 13.04 -12.16 13.17
CA ARG A 481 14.03 -11.58 12.24
C ARG A 481 14.34 -10.11 12.54
N LEU A 482 13.32 -9.32 12.92
CA LEU A 482 13.51 -7.92 13.29
C LEU A 482 14.29 -7.80 14.60
N ILE A 483 13.94 -8.60 15.61
CA ILE A 483 14.67 -8.69 16.89
C ILE A 483 16.14 -9.05 16.65
N SER A 484 16.39 -10.12 15.89
CA SER A 484 17.75 -10.56 15.57
C SER A 484 18.56 -9.48 14.86
N SER A 485 17.97 -8.77 13.89
CA SER A 485 18.64 -7.67 13.19
C SER A 485 18.98 -6.49 14.11
N LEU A 486 18.11 -6.19 15.08
CA LEU A 486 18.33 -5.12 16.06
C LEU A 486 19.40 -5.51 17.09
N LEU A 487 19.42 -6.76 17.54
CA LEU A 487 20.44 -7.28 18.45
C LEU A 487 21.82 -7.33 17.79
N ASP A 488 21.91 -7.66 16.51
CA ASP A 488 23.16 -7.63 15.76
C ASP A 488 23.75 -6.19 15.69
N ILE A 489 22.90 -5.20 15.44
CA ILE A 489 23.31 -3.79 15.46
C ILE A 489 23.79 -3.38 16.86
N LYS A 490 23.02 -3.75 17.89
CA LYS A 490 23.31 -3.39 19.29
C LYS A 490 24.60 -4.01 19.79
N ASN A 491 24.82 -5.30 19.52
CA ASN A 491 25.89 -6.08 20.12
C ASN A 491 27.17 -6.10 19.28
N ASN A 492 27.04 -6.07 17.94
CA ASN A 492 28.16 -6.23 17.02
C ASN A 492 28.50 -4.93 16.26
N GLY A 493 27.86 -3.80 16.58
CA GLY A 493 28.09 -2.52 15.91
C GLY A 493 27.66 -2.49 14.43
N GLY A 494 26.69 -3.34 14.07
CA GLY A 494 26.17 -3.40 12.70
C GLY A 494 25.61 -2.06 12.22
N LYS A 495 25.75 -1.75 10.92
CA LYS A 495 25.14 -0.54 10.34
C LYS A 495 23.65 -0.74 10.09
N VAL A 496 22.84 0.26 10.43
CA VAL A 496 21.41 0.26 10.08
C VAL A 496 21.28 0.37 8.55
N SER A 497 20.81 -0.69 7.89
CA SER A 497 20.54 -0.62 6.45
C SER A 497 19.22 0.10 6.16
N SER A 498 19.12 0.78 5.02
CA SER A 498 17.88 1.42 4.57
C SER A 498 16.73 0.42 4.43
N LYS A 499 17.05 -0.83 4.08
CA LYS A 499 16.11 -1.95 4.02
C LYS A 499 15.56 -2.33 5.39
N LEU A 500 16.41 -2.39 6.42
CA LEU A 500 15.96 -2.66 7.78
C LEU A 500 15.11 -1.50 8.31
N ALA A 501 15.56 -0.25 8.12
CA ALA A 501 14.80 0.94 8.52
C ALA A 501 13.40 0.95 7.87
N GLY A 502 13.29 0.63 6.57
CA GLY A 502 12.00 0.50 5.90
C GLY A 502 11.11 -0.62 6.46
N LYS A 503 11.68 -1.80 6.76
CA LYS A 503 10.92 -2.90 7.37
C LYS A 503 10.40 -2.55 8.77
N LEU A 504 11.23 -1.90 9.57
CA LEU A 504 10.88 -1.45 10.91
C LEU A 504 9.86 -0.32 10.86
N SER A 505 9.95 0.60 9.90
CA SER A 505 8.93 1.64 9.69
C SER A 505 7.56 1.02 9.37
N PHE A 506 7.52 0.03 8.48
CA PHE A 506 6.28 -0.67 8.14
C PHE A 506 5.71 -1.43 9.35
N ALA A 507 6.57 -2.12 10.11
CA ALA A 507 6.15 -2.82 11.32
C ALA A 507 5.63 -1.83 12.38
N ALA A 508 6.40 -0.80 12.71
CA ALA A 508 6.03 0.21 13.69
C ALA A 508 4.71 0.92 13.33
N GLU A 509 4.47 1.21 12.05
CA GLU A 509 3.18 1.77 11.61
C GLU A 509 2.00 0.78 11.82
N ALA A 510 2.24 -0.52 11.63
CA ALA A 510 1.24 -1.54 11.90
C ALA A 510 0.87 -1.62 13.39
N PHE A 511 1.86 -1.67 14.31
CA PHE A 511 1.64 -1.86 15.76
C PHE A 511 1.33 -0.58 16.53
N LEU A 512 1.98 0.52 16.18
CA LEU A 512 1.99 1.75 16.98
C LEU A 512 1.32 2.91 16.25
N GLY A 513 0.83 2.69 15.03
CA GLY A 513 0.30 3.74 14.18
C GLY A 513 1.31 4.87 14.02
N LYS A 514 0.93 6.07 14.44
CA LYS A 514 1.76 7.27 14.31
C LYS A 514 2.86 7.37 15.38
N ALA A 515 2.64 6.80 16.57
CA ALA A 515 3.64 6.80 17.65
C ALA A 515 4.92 6.05 17.25
N GLY A 516 4.79 5.06 16.36
CA GLY A 516 5.91 4.30 15.80
C GLY A 516 7.01 5.14 15.16
N ARG A 517 6.70 6.36 14.68
CA ARG A 517 7.66 7.24 13.99
C ARG A 517 8.76 7.76 14.90
N GLY A 518 8.46 7.96 16.18
CA GLY A 518 9.43 8.43 17.18
C GLY A 518 10.65 7.51 17.29
N PHE A 519 10.38 6.20 17.28
CA PHE A 519 11.40 5.17 17.46
C PHE A 519 12.21 4.88 16.20
N ILE A 520 11.65 5.10 15.01
CA ILE A 520 12.25 4.66 13.75
C ILE A 520 13.12 5.73 13.09
N ARG A 521 12.93 7.02 13.42
CA ARG A 521 13.62 8.10 12.69
C ARG A 521 15.13 8.09 12.86
N SER A 522 15.63 7.83 14.08
CA SER A 522 17.07 7.71 14.34
C SER A 522 17.68 6.60 13.48
N LEU A 523 16.98 5.47 13.34
CA LEU A 523 17.36 4.36 12.44
C LEU A 523 17.32 4.78 10.96
N ILE A 524 16.28 5.51 10.52
CA ILE A 524 16.21 6.03 9.14
C ILE A 524 17.40 6.96 8.87
N ARG A 525 17.68 7.91 9.75
CA ARG A 525 18.79 8.86 9.61
C ARG A 525 20.14 8.13 9.54
N SER A 526 20.37 7.22 10.47
CA SER A 526 21.56 6.35 10.49
C SER A 526 21.70 5.59 9.16
N SER A 527 20.58 5.07 8.62
CA SER A 527 20.58 4.34 7.36
C SER A 527 20.86 5.19 6.11
N LEU A 528 20.68 6.50 6.21
CA LEU A 528 21.04 7.48 5.17
C LEU A 528 22.48 7.99 5.34
N GLY A 529 23.23 7.47 6.32
CA GLY A 529 24.58 7.94 6.64
C GLY A 529 24.61 9.31 7.33
N LEU A 530 23.47 9.79 7.84
CA LEU A 530 23.42 11.03 8.59
C LEU A 530 23.90 10.79 10.02
N ALA A 531 24.61 11.76 10.59
CA ALA A 531 25.06 11.69 11.98
C ALA A 531 23.87 11.54 12.95
N VAL A 532 24.00 10.55 13.84
CA VAL A 532 23.08 10.24 14.95
C VAL A 532 23.94 9.90 16.17
N PRO A 533 23.72 10.51 17.35
CA PRO A 533 24.45 10.14 18.55
C PRO A 533 24.22 8.67 18.93
N ASP A 534 25.26 7.95 19.32
CA ASP A 534 25.17 6.52 19.66
C ASP A 534 24.14 6.25 20.77
N THR A 535 24.09 7.10 21.79
CA THR A 535 23.10 7.02 22.87
C THR A 535 21.65 7.11 22.37
N THR A 536 21.40 7.93 21.35
CA THR A 536 20.08 8.07 20.72
C THR A 536 19.71 6.84 19.91
N LEU A 537 20.66 6.31 19.15
CA LEU A 537 20.46 5.11 18.34
C LEU A 537 20.19 3.90 19.24
N THR A 538 20.99 3.71 20.29
CA THR A 538 20.81 2.64 21.28
C THR A 538 19.46 2.74 21.99
N ALA A 539 19.06 3.92 22.47
CA ALA A 539 17.75 4.09 23.12
C ALA A 539 16.58 3.76 22.19
N SER A 540 16.71 4.09 20.90
CA SER A 540 15.70 3.76 19.88
C SER A 540 15.63 2.25 19.63
N ILE A 541 16.78 1.59 19.54
CA ILE A 541 16.88 0.13 19.39
C ILE A 541 16.28 -0.58 20.60
N ASP A 542 16.60 -0.13 21.82
CA ASP A 542 16.11 -0.72 23.07
C ASP A 542 14.59 -0.61 23.18
N SER A 543 14.04 0.55 22.80
CA SER A 543 12.59 0.75 22.76
C SER A 543 11.92 -0.18 21.75
N LEU A 544 12.50 -0.34 20.56
CA LEU A 544 11.97 -1.26 19.54
C LEU A 544 12.08 -2.72 19.97
N LEU A 545 13.18 -3.11 20.62
CA LEU A 545 13.33 -4.46 21.18
C LEU A 545 12.28 -4.71 22.26
N TYR A 546 12.09 -3.78 23.19
CA TYR A 546 11.04 -3.86 24.20
C TYR A 546 9.66 -4.04 23.56
N ILE A 547 9.32 -3.23 22.56
CA ILE A 547 8.05 -3.32 21.82
C ILE A 547 7.90 -4.70 21.14
N LEU A 548 8.94 -5.17 20.45
CA LEU A 548 8.89 -6.42 19.69
C LEU A 548 8.88 -7.66 20.60
N HIS A 549 9.42 -7.58 21.82
CA HIS A 549 9.37 -8.69 22.79
C HIS A 549 8.01 -8.79 23.50
N ASN A 550 7.25 -7.70 23.60
CA ASN A 550 5.97 -7.65 24.31
C ASN A 550 4.77 -7.76 23.36
N SER A 551 4.41 -8.98 22.96
CA SER A 551 3.33 -9.26 21.99
C SER A 551 1.95 -8.75 22.41
N ASN A 552 1.68 -8.68 23.72
CA ASN A 552 0.36 -8.33 24.26
C ASN A 552 0.04 -6.83 24.23
N LEU A 553 1.03 -5.99 23.95
CA LEU A 553 0.84 -4.54 24.03
C LEU A 553 0.04 -3.96 22.85
N PHE A 554 -0.08 -4.65 21.70
CA PHE A 554 -0.31 -3.93 20.43
C PHE A 554 -1.23 -4.60 19.38
N THR A 555 -2.28 -5.31 19.79
CA THR A 555 -3.31 -5.70 18.80
C THR A 555 -4.16 -4.48 18.46
N ARG A 556 -3.85 -3.80 17.36
CA ARG A 556 -4.65 -2.66 16.88
C ARG A 556 -5.87 -3.16 16.13
N ASN A 557 -7.05 -2.75 16.58
CA ASN A 557 -8.29 -2.96 15.86
C ASN A 557 -8.65 -1.71 15.05
N LEU A 558 -8.33 -1.72 13.75
CA LEU A 558 -8.54 -0.56 12.88
C LEU A 558 -10.03 -0.25 12.62
N VAL A 559 -10.92 -1.24 12.72
CA VAL A 559 -12.37 -0.99 12.59
C VAL A 559 -12.85 -0.16 13.78
N THR A 560 -12.43 -0.52 15.00
CA THR A 560 -12.71 0.28 16.19
C THR A 560 -12.17 1.69 15.99
N GLU A 561 -10.91 1.85 15.61
CA GLU A 561 -10.32 3.18 15.37
C GLU A 561 -11.10 4.01 14.34
N LEU A 562 -11.63 3.40 13.28
CA LEU A 562 -12.43 4.10 12.25
C LEU A 562 -13.84 4.46 12.71
N ARG A 563 -14.45 3.65 13.58
CA ARG A 563 -15.85 3.83 14.05
C ARG A 563 -15.98 4.77 15.22
N LEU A 564 -14.93 4.89 16.03
CA LEU A 564 -14.95 5.80 17.16
C LEU A 564 -15.02 7.23 16.63
N SER A 565 -16.11 7.94 16.96
CA SER A 565 -16.11 9.40 16.87
C SER A 565 -15.18 9.89 17.96
N PRO A 566 -13.99 10.41 17.63
CA PRO A 566 -13.04 10.79 18.65
C PRO A 566 -13.63 11.88 19.53
N GLN A 567 -13.60 11.68 20.85
CA GLN A 567 -13.84 12.76 21.80
C GLN A 567 -12.63 13.69 21.73
N ARG A 568 -12.81 14.86 21.10
CA ARG A 568 -11.76 15.86 20.98
C ARG A 568 -11.57 16.56 22.33
N LEU A 569 -10.38 16.40 22.88
CA LEU A 569 -9.97 17.00 24.13
C LEU A 569 -8.87 18.01 23.84
N VAL A 570 -8.92 19.15 24.51
CA VAL A 570 -7.87 20.16 24.44
C VAL A 570 -7.17 20.15 25.78
N CYS A 571 -5.85 20.06 25.79
CA CYS A 571 -5.07 20.12 27.01
C CYS A 571 -3.90 21.06 26.83
N TYR A 572 -3.57 21.78 27.87
CA TYR A 572 -2.39 22.61 28.01
C TYR A 572 -1.51 21.95 29.07
N ALA A 573 -0.21 21.93 28.84
CA ALA A 573 0.75 21.47 29.83
C ALA A 573 1.95 22.41 29.86
N ASP A 574 2.54 22.52 31.04
CA ASP A 574 3.69 23.38 31.31
C ASP A 574 4.58 22.73 32.37
N ALA A 575 5.85 23.12 32.42
CA ALA A 575 6.73 22.78 33.51
C ALA A 575 7.67 23.93 33.91
N THR A 576 7.93 24.06 35.20
CA THR A 576 8.91 25.03 35.70
C THR A 576 10.29 24.39 35.88
N GLY A 577 11.35 25.21 35.83
CA GLY A 577 12.73 24.74 36.04
C GLY A 577 13.01 24.14 37.43
N ASP A 578 12.10 24.30 38.38
CA ASP A 578 12.18 23.70 39.71
C ASP A 578 11.45 22.34 39.82
N GLY A 579 10.94 21.82 38.70
CA GLY A 579 10.34 20.50 38.61
C GLY A 579 8.83 20.45 38.81
N ASN A 580 8.16 21.60 38.88
CA ASN A 580 6.69 21.63 38.93
C ASN A 580 6.13 21.39 37.52
N ILE A 581 5.03 20.65 37.44
CA ILE A 581 4.32 20.31 36.21
C ILE A 581 2.87 20.76 36.39
N GLY A 582 2.43 21.62 35.48
CA GLY A 582 1.06 22.10 35.35
C GLY A 582 0.34 21.44 34.18
N ILE A 583 -0.95 21.13 34.37
CA ILE A 583 -1.84 20.60 33.34
C ILE A 583 -3.18 21.32 33.46
N PHE A 584 -3.72 21.77 32.34
CA PHE A 584 -5.06 22.37 32.27
C PHE A 584 -5.85 21.82 31.07
N SER A 585 -7.07 21.34 31.31
CA SER A 585 -8.05 21.00 30.27
C SER A 585 -9.36 21.76 30.54
N PRO A 586 -9.86 22.58 29.60
CA PRO A 586 -11.12 23.31 29.79
C PRO A 586 -12.31 22.35 29.85
N ALA A 587 -13.38 22.77 30.54
CA ALA A 587 -14.62 22.01 30.62
C ALA A 587 -15.25 21.80 29.23
N ARG A 588 -15.87 20.64 29.03
CA ARG A 588 -16.65 20.27 27.85
C ARG A 588 -17.95 19.59 28.26
N SER A 589 -18.85 19.41 27.30
CA SER A 589 -20.05 18.57 27.48
C SER A 589 -19.73 17.14 27.95
N SER A 590 -18.50 16.69 27.73
CA SER A 590 -18.05 15.33 28.00
C SER A 590 -17.19 15.17 29.26
N HIS A 591 -16.72 16.27 29.87
CA HIS A 591 -15.95 16.25 31.11
C HIS A 591 -15.86 17.65 31.74
N ALA A 592 -15.76 17.72 33.07
CA ALA A 592 -15.49 18.97 33.79
C ALA A 592 -14.07 19.50 33.47
N ALA A 593 -13.82 20.78 33.77
CA ALA A 593 -12.47 21.32 33.67
C ALA A 593 -11.52 20.52 34.57
N LEU A 594 -10.33 20.21 34.06
CA LEU A 594 -9.28 19.52 34.80
C LEU A 594 -8.11 20.46 35.01
N TYR A 595 -7.59 20.45 36.23
CA TYR A 595 -6.31 21.04 36.58
C TYR A 595 -5.49 19.99 37.32
N GLY A 596 -4.21 19.91 37.00
CA GLY A 596 -3.28 19.01 37.65
C GLY A 596 -1.99 19.75 37.96
N LEU A 597 -1.57 19.68 39.22
CA LEU A 597 -0.26 20.16 39.65
C LEU A 597 0.46 18.98 40.29
N THR A 598 1.67 18.71 39.81
CA THR A 598 2.58 17.76 40.45
C THR A 598 3.98 18.34 40.49
N SER A 599 4.80 17.84 41.39
CA SER A 599 6.21 18.20 41.46
C SER A 599 7.03 16.93 41.31
N ILE A 600 7.96 16.93 40.37
CA ILE A 600 8.94 15.86 40.27
C ILE A 600 9.92 16.08 41.42
N GLY A 601 9.84 15.22 42.44
CA GLY A 601 10.73 15.26 43.59
C GLY A 601 12.19 15.38 43.13
N HIS A 602 12.94 16.28 43.75
CA HIS A 602 14.35 16.50 43.43
C HIS A 602 15.09 15.16 43.38
N TYR A 603 15.68 14.83 42.23
CA TYR A 603 16.72 13.81 42.15
C TYR A 603 17.89 14.33 43.00
N SER A 604 17.92 13.92 44.25
CA SER A 604 18.94 14.27 45.25
C SER A 604 20.29 13.76 44.75
N GLY A 605 21.01 14.60 43.99
CA GLY A 605 22.36 14.33 43.52
C GLY A 605 22.70 14.78 42.08
N ALA A 606 21.74 15.25 41.26
CA ALA A 606 22.02 15.69 39.89
C ALA A 606 21.67 17.18 39.65
N SER A 607 22.35 17.80 38.68
CA SER A 607 22.03 19.15 38.19
C SER A 607 20.54 19.30 37.88
N LYS A 608 19.97 20.52 38.06
CA LYS A 608 18.54 20.81 37.76
C LYS A 608 18.13 20.15 36.44
N ALA A 609 17.02 19.43 36.44
CA ALA A 609 16.52 18.75 35.26
C ALA A 609 16.33 19.76 34.11
N HIS A 610 16.77 19.40 32.91
CA HIS A 610 16.70 20.29 31.76
C HIS A 610 15.23 20.63 31.47
N ILE A 611 14.88 21.93 31.36
CA ILE A 611 13.50 22.41 31.15
C ILE A 611 12.75 21.65 30.04
N ASN A 612 13.37 21.50 28.87
CA ASN A 612 12.82 20.72 27.75
C ASN A 612 12.43 19.26 28.10
N LEU A 613 13.05 18.63 29.10
CA LEU A 613 12.67 17.30 29.59
C LEU A 613 11.42 17.36 30.47
N LEU A 614 11.36 18.36 31.36
CA LEU A 614 10.22 18.58 32.24
C LEU A 614 8.94 18.87 31.43
N GLU A 615 9.07 19.64 30.34
CA GLU A 615 8.00 19.93 29.37
C GLU A 615 7.45 18.67 28.68
N LEU A 616 8.34 17.73 28.33
CA LEU A 616 7.91 16.44 27.76
C LEU A 616 7.17 15.60 28.80
N LEU A 617 7.63 15.63 30.06
CA LEU A 617 6.97 14.94 31.16
C LEU A 617 5.61 15.57 31.47
N ALA A 618 5.49 16.89 31.40
CA ALA A 618 4.23 17.61 31.52
C ALA A 618 3.25 17.17 30.44
N GLY A 619 3.71 17.11 29.18
CA GLY A 619 2.93 16.57 28.08
C GLY A 619 2.50 15.11 28.30
N SER A 620 3.38 14.25 28.81
CA SER A 620 3.05 12.85 29.12
C SER A 620 1.99 12.75 30.21
N ALA A 621 2.17 13.51 31.31
CA ALA A 621 1.25 13.56 32.43
C ALA A 621 -0.14 14.08 32.00
N ALA A 622 -0.18 15.08 31.12
CA ALA A 622 -1.41 15.56 30.51
C ALA A 622 -2.14 14.44 29.75
N VAL A 623 -1.46 13.78 28.80
CA VAL A 623 -2.09 12.71 28.02
C VAL A 623 -2.57 11.56 28.92
N HIS A 624 -1.77 11.18 29.91
CA HIS A 624 -2.13 10.13 30.86
C HIS A 624 -3.37 10.51 31.69
N THR A 625 -3.45 11.75 32.15
CA THR A 625 -4.59 12.25 32.93
C THR A 625 -5.87 12.22 32.09
N LEU A 626 -5.81 12.77 30.86
CA LEU A 626 -6.98 12.81 29.99
C LEU A 626 -7.42 11.42 29.51
N SER A 627 -6.49 10.49 29.27
CA SER A 627 -6.83 9.13 28.86
C SER A 627 -7.70 8.37 29.88
N ARG A 628 -7.60 8.72 31.16
CA ARG A 628 -8.34 8.07 32.26
C ARG A 628 -9.79 8.55 32.41
N ILE A 629 -10.10 9.73 31.90
CA ILE A 629 -11.43 10.35 32.05
C ILE A 629 -12.33 10.16 30.82
N THR A 630 -11.82 9.50 29.79
CA THR A 630 -12.57 9.22 28.56
C THR A 630 -12.87 7.75 28.39
N THR A 631 -13.88 7.45 27.58
CA THR A 631 -14.11 6.08 27.12
C THR A 631 -12.84 5.54 26.45
N PRO A 632 -12.34 4.36 26.85
CA PRO A 632 -11.15 3.77 26.27
C PRO A 632 -11.18 3.75 24.73
N GLY A 633 -10.11 4.24 24.11
CA GLY A 633 -9.90 4.28 22.68
C GLY A 633 -10.51 5.49 21.97
N THR A 634 -11.29 6.34 22.66
CA THR A 634 -12.03 7.46 22.03
C THR A 634 -11.32 8.81 22.10
N ALA A 635 -10.38 9.00 23.03
CA ALA A 635 -9.75 10.30 23.24
C ALA A 635 -8.85 10.71 22.06
N PHE A 636 -9.20 11.81 21.39
CA PHE A 636 -8.29 12.54 20.53
C PHE A 636 -7.82 13.77 21.30
N ILE A 637 -6.57 13.75 21.74
CA ILE A 637 -6.01 14.81 22.59
C ILE A 637 -5.24 15.79 21.72
N VAL A 638 -5.64 17.06 21.75
CA VAL A 638 -4.87 18.21 21.25
C VAL A 638 -4.12 18.79 22.44
N LEU A 639 -2.83 18.46 22.52
CA LEU A 639 -1.93 18.90 23.59
C LEU A 639 -1.18 20.17 23.14
N PHE A 640 -1.25 21.20 23.96
CA PHE A 640 -0.51 22.43 23.79
C PHE A 640 0.65 22.51 24.78
N LEU A 641 1.84 22.77 24.26
CA LEU A 641 3.07 22.99 25.02
C LEU A 641 3.62 24.36 24.63
N ASP A 642 4.25 25.08 25.53
CA ASP A 642 4.87 26.37 25.18
C ASP A 642 6.34 26.23 24.69
N ASN A 643 6.90 25.02 24.87
CA ASN A 643 8.26 24.68 24.54
C ASN A 643 8.43 24.14 23.11
N THR A 644 9.08 24.95 22.26
CA THR A 644 9.38 24.61 20.85
C THR A 644 10.25 23.36 20.68
N VAL A 645 11.14 23.08 21.64
CA VAL A 645 12.03 21.91 21.58
C VAL A 645 11.25 20.64 21.90
N ALA A 646 10.38 20.66 22.90
CA ALA A 646 9.50 19.54 23.24
C ALA A 646 8.51 19.25 22.10
N GLU A 647 7.85 20.28 21.56
CA GLU A 647 7.00 20.16 20.38
C GLU A 647 7.77 19.51 19.21
N SER A 648 8.89 20.11 18.81
CA SER A 648 9.70 19.63 17.70
C SER A 648 10.19 18.21 17.95
N LEU A 649 10.63 17.88 19.17
CA LEU A 649 11.07 16.54 19.52
C LEU A 649 9.94 15.51 19.38
N ILE A 650 8.72 15.85 19.80
CA ILE A 650 7.60 14.91 19.71
C ILE A 650 7.17 14.72 18.26
N TYR A 651 7.06 15.80 17.49
CA TYR A 651 6.72 15.76 16.07
C TYR A 651 7.75 15.02 15.23
N THR A 652 9.01 15.38 15.43
CA THR A 652 10.09 14.85 14.64
C THR A 652 10.51 13.49 15.16
N GLY A 653 10.37 13.20 16.44
CA GLY A 653 10.92 12.02 17.10
C GLY A 653 12.43 12.13 17.37
N SER A 654 13.05 13.30 17.15
CA SER A 654 14.50 13.47 17.27
C SER A 654 14.94 14.92 17.47
N SER A 655 15.88 15.17 18.38
CA SER A 655 16.57 16.43 18.63
C SER A 655 18.08 16.30 18.38
N ALA A 656 18.76 17.44 18.26
CA ALA A 656 20.23 17.48 18.28
C ALA A 656 20.81 17.10 19.66
N SER A 657 20.01 17.23 20.74
CA SER A 657 20.40 16.81 22.09
C SER A 657 20.17 15.31 22.30
N SER A 658 21.24 14.61 22.67
CA SER A 658 21.21 13.19 23.05
C SER A 658 20.30 12.93 24.26
N GLN A 659 20.29 13.84 25.24
CA GLN A 659 19.47 13.74 26.46
C GLN A 659 17.96 13.86 26.16
N LEU A 660 17.59 14.68 25.17
CA LEU A 660 16.18 14.79 24.75
C LEU A 660 15.74 13.59 23.94
N ASN A 661 16.62 13.05 23.10
CA ASN A 661 16.33 11.83 22.35
C ASN A 661 16.05 10.62 23.26
N SER A 662 16.75 10.51 24.40
CA SER A 662 16.45 9.47 25.38
C SER A 662 15.08 9.61 26.04
N ALA A 663 14.47 10.81 26.02
CA ALA A 663 13.15 11.06 26.61
C ALA A 663 11.98 10.92 25.62
N ALA A 664 12.23 11.12 24.33
CA ALA A 664 11.20 11.01 23.29
C ALA A 664 10.62 9.59 23.16
N SER A 665 11.47 8.57 23.31
CA SER A 665 11.04 7.17 23.17
C SER A 665 10.15 6.73 24.35
N PRO A 666 10.52 6.96 25.63
CA PRO A 666 9.63 6.74 26.77
C PRO A 666 8.28 7.45 26.64
N PHE A 667 8.28 8.74 26.24
CA PHE A 667 7.05 9.50 26.01
C PHE A 667 6.08 8.76 25.06
N TRP A 668 6.56 8.37 23.87
CA TRP A 668 5.72 7.69 22.89
C TRP A 668 5.35 6.26 23.32
N LEU A 669 6.22 5.59 24.08
CA LEU A 669 5.95 4.25 24.58
C LEU A 669 4.83 4.29 25.62
N ASP A 670 4.83 5.31 26.48
CA ASP A 670 3.78 5.50 27.47
C ASP A 670 2.46 5.87 26.80
N ILE A 671 2.46 6.79 25.82
CA ILE A 671 1.26 7.10 25.04
C ILE A 671 0.72 5.86 24.32
N ALA A 672 1.58 5.02 23.76
CA ALA A 672 1.16 3.81 23.06
C ALA A 672 0.48 2.77 23.97
N LYS A 673 0.70 2.82 25.29
CA LYS A 673 0.01 1.97 26.28
C LYS A 673 -1.35 2.52 26.70
N LEU A 674 -1.61 3.81 26.42
CA LEU A 674 -2.85 4.46 26.82
C LEU A 674 -3.97 4.14 25.83
N PRO A 675 -5.22 4.00 26.30
CA PRO A 675 -6.36 3.80 25.45
C PRO A 675 -6.81 5.13 24.82
N VAL A 676 -5.91 5.80 24.08
CA VAL A 676 -6.20 7.04 23.37
C VAL A 676 -6.31 6.77 21.88
N HIS A 677 -7.26 7.44 21.21
CA HIS A 677 -7.42 7.34 19.76
C HIS A 677 -6.20 7.92 19.05
N ASN A 678 -5.80 9.13 19.45
CA ASN A 678 -4.65 9.83 18.88
C ASN A 678 -4.22 10.98 19.79
N VAL A 679 -2.95 11.36 19.70
CA VAL A 679 -2.43 12.57 20.34
C VAL A 679 -1.86 13.45 19.26
N PHE A 680 -2.34 14.68 19.22
CA PHE A 680 -1.85 15.75 18.39
C PHE A 680 -1.27 16.83 19.30
N ILE A 681 -0.16 17.44 18.90
CA ILE A 681 0.60 18.35 19.76
C ILE A 681 0.85 19.63 19.00
N SER A 682 0.79 20.78 19.65
CA SER A 682 1.11 22.05 19.01
C SER A 682 1.68 23.01 20.02
N ARG A 683 2.37 24.03 19.52
CA ARG A 683 2.79 25.14 20.35
C ARG A 683 1.61 26.00 20.79
N VAL A 684 1.69 26.51 22.01
CA VAL A 684 1.00 27.72 22.49
C VAL A 684 2.06 28.75 22.91
N THR A 685 1.77 30.05 22.88
CA THR A 685 2.68 31.04 23.48
C THR A 685 2.52 31.02 25.00
N SER A 686 3.60 31.21 25.78
CA SER A 686 3.53 31.17 27.25
C SER A 686 2.48 32.14 27.83
N SER A 687 2.31 33.32 27.24
CA SER A 687 1.25 34.28 27.62
C SER A 687 -0.20 33.79 27.42
N LEU A 688 -0.38 32.71 26.65
CA LEU A 688 -1.65 32.05 26.37
C LEU A 688 -1.67 30.61 26.91
N ASN A 689 -0.68 30.20 27.71
CA ASN A 689 -0.63 28.89 28.34
C ASN A 689 -1.29 28.95 29.74
N PRO A 690 -2.56 28.55 29.89
CA PRO A 690 -3.22 28.54 31.21
C PRO A 690 -2.60 27.56 32.20
N ALA A 691 -1.72 26.65 31.76
CA ALA A 691 -1.04 25.71 32.65
C ALA A 691 0.16 26.33 33.39
N ASP A 692 0.61 27.54 33.01
CA ASP A 692 1.65 28.32 33.70
C ASP A 692 1.12 28.93 35.02
N ALA A 693 -0.17 29.29 35.04
CA ALA A 693 -0.87 29.84 36.20
C ALA A 693 -1.28 28.75 37.20
#